data_AF-A0A177QJY2-F1
#
_entry.id   AF-A0A177QJY2-F1
#
_cell.length_a   1.000
_cell.length_b   1.000
_cell.length_c   1.000
_cell.angle_alpha   90.00
_cell.angle_beta   90.00
_cell.angle_gamma   90.00
#
_symmetry.space_group_name_H-M   'P 1'
#
loop_
_entity.id
_entity.type
_entity.pdbx_description
1 polymer ?
#
loop_
_entity_poly.entity_id
_entity_poly.type
_entity_poly.pdbx_seq_one_letter_code
_entity_poly.pdbx_strand_id
1 'polypeptide(L)'
;MILASGNEMTVDLSGDQLFYFGDNRKNTPQGITHSGTIVANGGRILLTVQNAQTVLDNAINVTGVLQAQSVMQKSGEIILSADPTATVTVSGKLDVSGDKGGVIKVLGGGINLLGARLDANGDHGGGEILIGGNAHGEGFEPHAKNITIDDKTLLSADALTLGQGGKIVAWSDGYTQAYGNFSARGGLQGGDGGFVETSGNSLTIQGVQVNTAAPQGKSGLWLLDPAAVTIKNNGGTNVAMTLSNGVYSPNNGFETTTLDVSNLVSALNSSNITVITQNTGSVGAGSITVANAVLWTSGNMLTLNSTGTIAINADVSSSGGGSLVLTAPSGVSIANTLGANGTLGSLTVTGATTITGSSIQTSGNQTYNSAVTVGATTTLTGGGSSTISFANGISGANTLNLSGANQYNLSGTIANTNVNVSGGGSNNTLTVNSGSATQNWTINGSNSGSLSVGGSFNFSGIQNLSSTASTSNFTFSGGSLSSITASGTKNLSFTTPVTVQMSSATTGSVVGVLPSFSGVTNVNGSGMTLQFLGNLLYQLLFTGGGAATLNNGIAFTGIAALIGNGSTVGTFASGLSPTFTTNSFTLNGVQTTFTNVFFPGFGGGAGGFVLLSDGTLVNVPSVLSQMTTPPTSTTASNTPSATTSSNLLLSGQVQQNVNQMTQQVQTDLNQNFQQTTLTGCA
;
A
#
# COMPACT_ATOMS: atom_id res chain seq x y z
N MET A 1 -7.06 7.82 53.84
CA MET A 1 -7.70 6.87 54.76
C MET A 1 -7.17 5.48 54.46
N ILE A 2 -6.88 4.68 55.49
CA ILE A 2 -6.33 3.34 55.30
C ILE A 2 -7.05 2.36 56.24
N LEU A 3 -7.51 1.24 55.69
CA LEU A 3 -7.96 0.08 56.44
C LEU A 3 -7.04 -1.07 56.04
N ALA A 4 -6.41 -1.71 57.02
CA ALA A 4 -5.49 -2.80 56.77
C ALA A 4 -5.75 -3.97 57.71
N SER A 5 -5.62 -5.18 57.18
CA SER A 5 -5.64 -6.42 57.95
C SER A 5 -4.35 -7.18 57.67
N GLY A 6 -3.61 -7.54 58.74
CA GLY A 6 -2.26 -8.08 58.68
C GLY A 6 -1.89 -8.71 60.03
N ASN A 7 -0.92 -9.63 60.05
CA ASN A 7 -0.39 -10.19 61.31
C ASN A 7 0.45 -9.15 62.08
N GLU A 8 1.20 -8.33 61.35
CA GLU A 8 2.01 -7.24 61.88
C GLU A 8 2.01 -6.10 60.87
N MET A 9 1.81 -4.88 61.33
CA MET A 9 1.81 -3.68 60.50
C MET A 9 2.68 -2.61 61.14
N THR A 10 3.65 -2.11 60.38
CA THR A 10 4.46 -0.95 60.76
C THR A 10 4.07 0.22 59.88
N VAL A 11 3.77 1.35 60.51
CA VAL A 11 3.45 2.62 59.85
C VAL A 11 4.68 3.49 59.90
N ASP A 12 5.23 3.85 58.74
CA ASP A 12 6.30 4.85 58.68
C ASP A 12 5.66 6.24 58.63
N LEU A 13 5.82 7.00 59.72
CA LEU A 13 5.31 8.37 59.85
C LEU A 13 6.31 9.43 59.37
N SER A 14 7.50 8.99 58.92
CA SER A 14 8.69 9.82 58.68
C SER A 14 9.32 9.66 57.29
N GLY A 15 8.94 8.61 56.55
CA GLY A 15 9.50 8.27 55.24
C GLY A 15 8.48 8.20 54.09
N ASP A 16 9.02 8.30 52.89
CA ASP A 16 8.43 8.31 51.55
C ASP A 16 7.74 6.99 51.11
N GLN A 17 7.59 6.00 52.00
CA GLN A 17 6.87 4.75 51.74
C GLN A 17 6.11 4.29 53.00
N LEU A 18 4.78 4.33 52.92
CA LEU A 18 3.91 4.53 54.08
C LEU A 18 3.67 3.28 54.97
N PHE A 19 3.98 2.02 54.53
CA PHE A 19 3.77 0.81 55.36
C PHE A 19 4.68 -0.39 55.03
N TYR A 20 5.00 -1.19 56.07
CA TYR A 20 5.58 -2.53 55.98
C TYR A 20 4.68 -3.54 56.71
N PHE A 21 4.48 -4.73 56.15
CA PHE A 21 3.84 -5.85 56.83
C PHE A 21 4.91 -6.87 57.25
N GLY A 22 4.93 -7.25 58.53
CA GLY A 22 5.84 -8.27 59.03
C GLY A 22 5.35 -9.68 58.69
N ASP A 23 6.23 -10.54 58.16
CA ASP A 23 5.95 -11.98 58.03
C ASP A 23 6.16 -12.66 59.39
N ASN A 24 5.06 -12.91 60.10
CA ASN A 24 5.04 -13.84 61.22
C ASN A 24 3.79 -14.70 61.12
N ARG A 25 3.93 -15.81 60.41
CA ARG A 25 2.94 -16.88 60.22
C ARG A 25 2.19 -17.22 61.52
N LYS A 26 0.95 -16.73 61.62
CA LYS A 26 -0.10 -17.28 62.50
C LYS A 26 -1.41 -17.35 61.71
N ASN A 27 -2.10 -18.49 61.85
CA ASN A 27 -3.34 -18.86 61.15
C ASN A 27 -4.58 -18.15 61.73
N THR A 28 -4.59 -16.82 61.80
CA THR A 28 -5.80 -16.07 62.16
C THR A 28 -6.53 -15.64 60.88
N PRO A 29 -7.87 -15.79 60.80
CA PRO A 29 -8.64 -15.27 59.67
C PRO A 29 -8.47 -13.75 59.57
N GLN A 30 -8.01 -13.24 58.43
CA GLN A 30 -7.80 -11.82 58.17
C GLN A 30 -8.66 -11.35 57.01
N GLY A 31 -9.32 -10.21 57.17
CA GLY A 31 -10.15 -9.63 56.15
C GLY A 31 -10.70 -8.25 56.52
N ILE A 32 -11.26 -7.57 55.53
CA ILE A 32 -11.91 -6.26 55.66
C ILE A 32 -13.33 -6.40 55.13
N THR A 33 -14.32 -6.02 55.94
CA THR A 33 -15.70 -5.80 55.47
C THR A 33 -16.06 -4.34 55.68
N HIS A 34 -16.52 -3.67 54.61
CA HIS A 34 -16.96 -2.28 54.65
C HIS A 34 -18.37 -2.14 54.07
N SER A 35 -19.34 -1.79 54.92
CA SER A 35 -20.74 -1.55 54.55
C SER A 35 -21.19 -0.11 54.74
N GLY A 36 -20.36 0.74 55.36
CA GLY A 36 -20.66 2.15 55.63
C GLY A 36 -20.23 3.09 54.51
N THR A 37 -19.85 4.33 54.87
CA THR A 37 -19.27 5.32 53.94
C THR A 37 -17.90 5.76 54.42
N ILE A 38 -16.90 5.78 53.54
CA ILE A 38 -15.59 6.39 53.77
C ILE A 38 -15.40 7.50 52.74
N VAL A 39 -15.03 8.71 53.19
CA VAL A 39 -14.79 9.88 52.31
C VAL A 39 -13.37 10.41 52.51
N ALA A 40 -12.63 10.59 51.43
CA ALA A 40 -11.28 11.14 51.39
C ALA A 40 -11.02 11.93 50.10
N ASN A 41 -11.90 12.90 49.77
CA ASN A 41 -11.81 13.72 48.57
C ASN A 41 -10.44 14.42 48.44
N GLY A 42 -9.87 14.41 47.23
CA GLY A 42 -8.53 14.90 46.90
C GLY A 42 -7.39 14.07 47.50
N GLY A 43 -7.71 12.92 48.11
CA GLY A 43 -6.77 12.03 48.79
C GLY A 43 -6.92 10.57 48.35
N ARG A 44 -6.38 9.67 49.16
CA ARG A 44 -6.30 8.23 48.88
C ARG A 44 -7.08 7.41 49.90
N ILE A 45 -7.81 6.39 49.44
CA ILE A 45 -8.37 5.30 50.24
C ILE A 45 -7.62 4.02 49.87
N LEU A 46 -6.98 3.38 50.85
CA LEU A 46 -6.34 2.07 50.68
C LEU A 46 -6.98 1.06 51.62
N LEU A 47 -7.56 -0.01 51.05
CA LEU A 47 -7.96 -1.21 51.76
C LEU A 47 -6.99 -2.32 51.37
N THR A 48 -6.24 -2.84 52.34
CA THR A 48 -5.19 -3.83 52.04
C THR A 48 -5.21 -5.01 53.01
N VAL A 49 -5.07 -6.23 52.48
CA VAL A 49 -5.01 -7.45 53.27
C VAL A 49 -3.82 -8.29 52.83
N GLN A 50 -2.96 -8.67 53.78
CA GLN A 50 -1.83 -9.57 53.55
C GLN A 50 -2.05 -10.90 54.28
N ASN A 51 -1.55 -12.02 53.75
CA ASN A 51 -1.59 -13.33 54.41
C ASN A 51 -3.00 -13.89 54.73
N ALA A 52 -4.01 -13.64 53.89
CA ALA A 52 -5.31 -14.29 54.00
C ALA A 52 -5.24 -15.76 53.53
N GLN A 53 -4.56 -16.64 54.27
CA GLN A 53 -4.57 -18.06 53.96
C GLN A 53 -5.96 -18.66 54.21
N THR A 54 -6.57 -19.22 53.15
CA THR A 54 -7.59 -20.29 53.08
C THR A 54 -8.85 -20.26 53.96
N VAL A 55 -9.04 -19.32 54.89
CA VAL A 55 -10.15 -19.36 55.87
C VAL A 55 -11.24 -18.31 55.62
N LEU A 56 -10.99 -17.30 54.79
CA LEU A 56 -12.03 -16.36 54.31
C LEU A 56 -12.16 -16.41 52.79
N ASP A 57 -13.33 -16.81 52.31
CA ASP A 57 -13.71 -16.80 50.89
C ASP A 57 -13.65 -15.39 50.27
N ASN A 58 -13.63 -14.34 51.10
CA ASN A 58 -13.55 -12.93 50.71
C ASN A 58 -12.64 -12.17 51.68
N ALA A 59 -11.42 -11.84 51.25
CA ALA A 59 -10.48 -11.07 52.07
C ALA A 59 -10.86 -9.59 52.14
N ILE A 60 -11.42 -9.03 51.08
CA ILE A 60 -12.00 -7.67 51.08
C ILE A 60 -13.43 -7.76 50.57
N ASN A 61 -14.39 -7.27 51.35
CA ASN A 61 -15.81 -7.21 50.98
C ASN A 61 -16.33 -5.76 51.15
N VAL A 62 -16.66 -5.10 50.05
CA VAL A 62 -17.17 -3.73 50.03
C VAL A 62 -18.61 -3.70 49.53
N THR A 63 -19.56 -3.54 50.44
CA THR A 63 -20.99 -3.33 50.13
C THR A 63 -21.41 -1.87 50.27
N GLY A 64 -20.60 -1.06 50.97
CA GLY A 64 -20.82 0.36 51.22
C GLY A 64 -20.26 1.29 50.15
N VAL A 65 -19.98 2.54 50.54
CA VAL A 65 -19.42 3.58 49.68
C VAL A 65 -17.98 3.90 50.07
N LEU A 66 -17.08 3.93 49.08
CA LEU A 66 -15.75 4.54 49.17
C LEU A 66 -15.70 5.72 48.22
N GLN A 67 -15.43 6.92 48.73
CA GLN A 67 -15.41 8.16 47.96
C GLN A 67 -14.08 8.88 48.13
N ALA A 68 -13.34 9.04 47.04
CA ALA A 68 -12.16 9.88 46.94
C ALA A 68 -12.27 10.71 45.65
N GLN A 69 -13.24 11.62 45.59
CA GLN A 69 -13.43 12.48 44.42
C GLN A 69 -12.23 13.39 44.22
N SER A 70 -11.84 13.64 42.98
CA SER A 70 -10.76 14.58 42.66
C SER A 70 -11.18 16.01 43.04
N VAL A 71 -10.27 16.78 43.66
CA VAL A 71 -10.51 18.17 44.07
C VAL A 71 -9.44 19.06 43.47
N MET A 72 -9.86 20.02 42.65
CA MET A 72 -8.95 20.87 41.86
C MET A 72 -7.96 20.01 41.06
N GLN A 73 -6.64 20.18 41.28
CA GLN A 73 -5.57 19.48 40.58
C GLN A 73 -5.15 18.16 41.26
N LYS A 74 -5.77 17.77 42.39
CA LYS A 74 -5.42 16.51 43.07
C LYS A 74 -6.42 15.42 42.70
N SER A 75 -5.96 14.47 41.90
CA SER A 75 -6.70 13.24 41.60
C SER A 75 -6.90 12.43 42.88
N GLY A 76 -8.13 11.97 43.11
CA GLY A 76 -8.38 11.03 44.18
C GLY A 76 -8.09 9.59 43.74
N GLU A 77 -7.85 8.72 44.72
CA GLU A 77 -7.44 7.34 44.48
C GLU A 77 -8.10 6.37 45.45
N ILE A 78 -8.61 5.25 44.94
CA ILE A 78 -9.11 4.12 45.73
C ILE A 78 -8.36 2.86 45.30
N ILE A 79 -7.70 2.19 46.25
CA ILE A 79 -7.00 0.92 46.01
C ILE A 79 -7.56 -0.13 46.97
N LEU A 80 -8.10 -1.21 46.42
CA LEU A 80 -8.38 -2.47 47.12
C LEU A 80 -7.28 -3.46 46.71
N SER A 81 -6.48 -3.92 47.66
CA SER A 81 -5.35 -4.82 47.38
C SER A 81 -5.34 -5.99 48.35
N ALA A 82 -5.64 -7.19 47.85
CA ALA A 82 -5.50 -8.42 48.60
C ALA A 82 -4.31 -9.24 48.08
N ASP A 83 -3.89 -10.22 48.88
CA ASP A 83 -2.90 -11.23 48.49
C ASP A 83 -3.29 -11.93 47.15
N PRO A 84 -2.32 -12.36 46.31
CA PRO A 84 -2.59 -13.09 45.06
C PRO A 84 -3.36 -14.42 45.22
N THR A 85 -3.54 -14.91 46.45
CA THR A 85 -4.36 -16.09 46.76
C THR A 85 -5.77 -15.77 47.26
N ALA A 86 -6.07 -14.49 47.48
CA ALA A 86 -7.28 -14.04 48.16
C ALA A 86 -8.28 -13.35 47.23
N THR A 87 -9.56 -13.38 47.61
CA THR A 87 -10.65 -12.80 46.82
C THR A 87 -11.03 -11.39 47.29
N VAL A 88 -11.27 -10.48 46.34
CA VAL A 88 -11.89 -9.16 46.58
C VAL A 88 -13.29 -9.14 45.98
N THR A 89 -14.30 -8.83 46.79
CA THR A 89 -15.69 -8.69 46.36
C THR A 89 -16.18 -7.27 46.58
N VAL A 90 -16.77 -6.67 45.54
CA VAL A 90 -17.39 -5.35 45.58
C VAL A 90 -18.82 -5.46 45.07
N SER A 91 -19.77 -5.00 45.87
CA SER A 91 -21.17 -4.79 45.47
C SER A 91 -21.67 -3.38 45.77
N GLY A 92 -20.82 -2.56 46.40
CA GLY A 92 -21.08 -1.16 46.71
C GLY A 92 -20.60 -0.18 45.62
N LYS A 93 -20.37 1.08 46.04
CA LYS A 93 -19.94 2.18 45.16
C LYS A 93 -18.50 2.60 45.47
N LEU A 94 -17.66 2.67 44.44
CA LEU A 94 -16.34 3.32 44.47
C LEU A 94 -16.39 4.57 43.61
N ASP A 95 -16.09 5.74 44.17
CA ASP A 95 -16.25 7.04 43.50
C ASP A 95 -14.96 7.86 43.57
N VAL A 96 -14.33 8.06 42.42
CA VAL A 96 -13.18 8.94 42.21
C VAL A 96 -13.47 10.01 41.16
N SER A 97 -14.75 10.34 40.94
CA SER A 97 -15.15 11.36 39.96
C SER A 97 -14.61 12.77 40.30
N GLY A 98 -14.54 13.66 39.32
CA GLY A 98 -14.12 15.05 39.56
C GLY A 98 -14.01 15.89 38.28
N ASP A 99 -13.16 16.91 38.27
CA ASP A 99 -12.86 17.66 37.04
C ASP A 99 -12.12 16.78 36.03
N LYS A 100 -11.07 16.11 36.50
CA LYS A 100 -10.53 14.89 35.88
C LYS A 100 -10.80 13.72 36.79
N GLY A 101 -11.28 12.61 36.22
CA GLY A 101 -11.48 11.37 36.98
C GLY A 101 -10.20 10.88 37.65
N GLY A 102 -10.32 10.33 38.85
CA GLY A 102 -9.24 9.73 39.61
C GLY A 102 -8.98 8.27 39.23
N VAL A 103 -8.38 7.51 40.14
CA VAL A 103 -7.95 6.12 39.90
C VAL A 103 -8.64 5.15 40.87
N ILE A 104 -9.21 4.08 40.33
CA ILE A 104 -9.69 2.92 41.10
C ILE A 104 -8.84 1.70 40.72
N LYS A 105 -8.28 1.00 41.71
CA LYS A 105 -7.63 -0.31 41.52
C LYS A 105 -8.29 -1.36 42.41
N VAL A 106 -8.70 -2.48 41.82
CA VAL A 106 -9.23 -3.65 42.53
C VAL A 106 -8.32 -4.83 42.19
N LEU A 107 -7.53 -5.27 43.18
CA LEU A 107 -6.41 -6.20 42.99
C LEU A 107 -6.51 -7.36 43.99
N GLY A 108 -6.28 -8.59 43.54
CA GLY A 108 -6.32 -9.81 44.33
C GLY A 108 -6.29 -11.05 43.44
N GLY A 109 -6.19 -12.25 44.03
CA GLY A 109 -6.17 -13.51 43.29
C GLY A 109 -7.49 -13.84 42.58
N GLY A 110 -8.62 -13.51 43.19
CA GLY A 110 -9.95 -13.57 42.60
C GLY A 110 -10.69 -12.25 42.80
N ILE A 111 -11.49 -11.83 41.82
CA ILE A 111 -12.25 -10.58 41.93
C ILE A 111 -13.70 -10.80 41.51
N ASN A 112 -14.63 -10.35 42.34
CA ASN A 112 -16.06 -10.37 42.06
C ASN A 112 -16.64 -8.95 42.14
N LEU A 113 -17.14 -8.42 41.01
CA LEU A 113 -17.94 -7.21 40.96
C LEU A 113 -19.40 -7.62 40.75
N LEU A 114 -20.22 -7.41 41.78
CA LEU A 114 -21.60 -7.92 41.87
C LEU A 114 -22.56 -6.75 42.05
N GLY A 115 -23.11 -6.22 40.96
CA GLY A 115 -23.88 -4.98 40.96
C GLY A 115 -23.07 -3.76 41.42
N ALA A 116 -21.74 -3.82 41.29
CA ALA A 116 -20.85 -2.77 41.74
C ALA A 116 -21.00 -1.50 40.86
N ARG A 117 -20.74 -0.33 41.44
CA ARG A 117 -20.61 0.92 40.69
C ARG A 117 -19.24 1.54 40.91
N LEU A 118 -18.41 1.54 39.88
CA LEU A 118 -17.09 2.18 39.89
C LEU A 118 -17.17 3.42 38.99
N ASP A 119 -17.01 4.60 39.60
CA ASP A 119 -17.22 5.90 38.97
C ASP A 119 -15.92 6.71 38.99
N ALA A 120 -15.27 6.79 37.83
CA ALA A 120 -14.08 7.57 37.56
C ALA A 120 -14.35 8.60 36.45
N ASN A 121 -15.59 9.08 36.34
CA ASN A 121 -15.95 10.11 35.36
C ASN A 121 -15.26 11.45 35.68
N GLY A 122 -14.99 12.25 34.65
CA GLY A 122 -14.58 13.63 34.84
C GLY A 122 -15.21 14.60 33.86
N ASP A 123 -15.35 15.86 34.25
CA ASP A 123 -15.93 16.90 33.38
C ASP A 123 -14.99 17.18 32.18
N HIS A 124 -13.68 17.30 32.45
CA HIS A 124 -12.63 17.59 31.49
C HIS A 124 -11.70 16.41 31.17
N GLY A 125 -12.11 15.19 31.49
CA GLY A 125 -11.36 13.97 31.17
C GLY A 125 -11.70 12.81 32.10
N GLY A 126 -11.85 11.62 31.52
CA GLY A 126 -12.07 10.39 32.28
C GLY A 126 -10.86 9.96 33.11
N GLY A 127 -11.14 9.19 34.15
CA GLY A 127 -10.14 8.58 35.04
C GLY A 127 -9.74 7.16 34.63
N GLU A 128 -9.22 6.40 35.59
CA GLU A 128 -8.73 5.03 35.37
C GLU A 128 -9.38 4.04 36.33
N ILE A 129 -9.80 2.88 35.80
CA ILE A 129 -10.32 1.75 36.55
C ILE A 129 -9.52 0.50 36.16
N LEU A 130 -8.78 -0.08 37.11
CA LEU A 130 -7.99 -1.29 36.92
C LEU A 130 -8.54 -2.43 37.78
N ILE A 131 -8.90 -3.54 37.16
CA ILE A 131 -9.48 -4.72 37.79
C ILE A 131 -8.59 -5.90 37.46
N GLY A 132 -7.92 -6.44 38.48
CA GLY A 132 -7.08 -7.63 38.41
C GLY A 132 -5.71 -7.45 37.76
N GLY A 133 -5.43 -6.31 37.13
CA GLY A 133 -4.13 -6.03 36.55
C GLY A 133 -4.14 -4.72 35.77
N ASN A 134 -2.98 -4.35 35.22
CA ASN A 134 -2.89 -3.27 34.25
C ASN A 134 -3.23 -3.77 32.84
N ALA A 135 -3.24 -2.86 31.87
CA ALA A 135 -3.44 -3.22 30.47
C ALA A 135 -2.39 -4.26 30.03
N HIS A 136 -2.83 -5.25 29.26
CA HIS A 136 -2.01 -6.40 28.84
C HIS A 136 -1.36 -7.22 29.98
N GLY A 137 -1.73 -7.00 31.25
CA GLY A 137 -1.02 -7.61 32.37
C GLY A 137 0.41 -7.08 32.52
N GLU A 138 0.68 -5.86 32.06
CA GLU A 138 1.97 -5.21 32.28
C GLU A 138 1.99 -4.48 33.64
N GLY A 139 3.16 -3.96 34.03
CA GLY A 139 3.31 -3.13 35.22
C GLY A 139 3.59 -3.92 36.51
N PHE A 140 3.31 -3.28 37.64
CA PHE A 140 3.62 -3.80 38.98
C PHE A 140 2.38 -4.29 39.73
N GLU A 141 1.19 -4.02 39.20
CA GLU A 141 -0.07 -4.47 39.76
C GLU A 141 -0.11 -6.01 39.85
N PRO A 142 -0.53 -6.60 40.99
CA PRO A 142 -0.72 -8.05 41.08
C PRO A 142 -1.79 -8.54 40.09
N HIS A 143 -1.53 -9.71 39.51
CA HIS A 143 -2.41 -10.32 38.52
C HIS A 143 -3.49 -11.17 39.19
N ALA A 144 -4.74 -10.93 38.81
CA ALA A 144 -5.85 -11.81 39.16
C ALA A 144 -5.76 -13.10 38.36
N LYS A 145 -6.09 -14.22 39.01
CA LYS A 145 -6.30 -15.49 38.30
C LYS A 145 -7.64 -15.50 37.61
N ASN A 146 -8.67 -15.01 38.29
CA ASN A 146 -10.04 -15.00 37.79
C ASN A 146 -10.76 -13.69 38.12
N ILE A 147 -11.54 -13.17 37.17
CA ILE A 147 -12.42 -12.01 37.34
C ILE A 147 -13.86 -12.42 37.00
N THR A 148 -14.81 -12.03 37.85
CA THR A 148 -16.24 -12.09 37.56
C THR A 148 -16.84 -10.69 37.69
N ILE A 149 -17.39 -10.17 36.59
CA ILE A 149 -18.18 -8.94 36.55
C ILE A 149 -19.58 -9.31 36.07
N ASP A 150 -20.57 -9.14 36.93
CA ASP A 150 -21.97 -9.44 36.59
C ASP A 150 -22.60 -8.40 35.66
N ASP A 151 -23.80 -8.73 35.17
CA ASP A 151 -24.56 -7.92 34.22
C ASP A 151 -25.12 -6.61 34.82
N LYS A 152 -25.08 -6.47 36.15
CA LYS A 152 -25.56 -5.29 36.89
C LYS A 152 -24.44 -4.30 37.21
N THR A 153 -23.19 -4.69 37.02
CA THR A 153 -22.04 -3.83 37.32
C THR A 153 -21.89 -2.69 36.31
N LEU A 154 -21.62 -1.48 36.81
CA LEU A 154 -21.35 -0.28 36.02
C LEU A 154 -19.93 0.23 36.28
N LEU A 155 -19.14 0.31 35.22
CA LEU A 155 -17.80 0.89 35.21
C LEU A 155 -17.82 2.12 34.30
N SER A 156 -17.51 3.30 34.85
CA SER A 156 -17.64 4.56 34.11
C SER A 156 -16.40 5.41 34.29
N ALA A 157 -15.75 5.75 33.18
CA ALA A 157 -14.59 6.63 33.09
C ALA A 157 -14.80 7.63 31.92
N ASP A 158 -16.00 8.18 31.79
CA ASP A 158 -16.35 9.15 30.75
C ASP A 158 -15.71 10.51 30.98
N ALA A 159 -15.42 11.23 29.90
CA ALA A 159 -15.38 12.69 29.90
C ALA A 159 -16.80 13.24 29.64
N LEU A 160 -17.30 14.13 30.51
CA LEU A 160 -18.69 14.59 30.44
C LEU A 160 -18.86 15.82 29.51
N THR A 161 -17.93 16.78 29.53
CA THR A 161 -18.04 18.02 28.73
C THR A 161 -16.94 18.12 27.67
N LEU A 162 -15.68 18.32 28.07
CA LEU A 162 -14.56 18.54 27.16
C LEU A 162 -13.33 17.75 27.60
N GLY A 163 -13.05 16.62 26.97
CA GLY A 163 -11.91 15.81 27.34
C GLY A 163 -11.93 14.43 26.72
N GLN A 164 -10.81 13.72 26.85
CA GLN A 164 -10.71 12.34 26.41
C GLN A 164 -11.42 11.41 27.39
N GLY A 165 -12.06 10.37 26.87
CA GLY A 165 -12.52 9.26 27.68
C GLY A 165 -11.35 8.60 28.42
N GLY A 166 -11.66 7.99 29.56
CA GLY A 166 -10.69 7.38 30.46
C GLY A 166 -10.31 5.95 30.06
N LYS A 167 -9.82 5.19 31.04
CA LYS A 167 -9.31 3.83 30.87
C LYS A 167 -10.03 2.86 31.80
N ILE A 168 -10.51 1.74 31.27
CA ILE A 168 -11.10 0.65 32.04
C ILE A 168 -10.41 -0.65 31.63
N VAL A 169 -9.81 -1.37 32.57
CA VAL A 169 -9.15 -2.65 32.32
C VAL A 169 -9.71 -3.71 33.26
N ALA A 170 -10.12 -4.84 32.69
CA ALA A 170 -10.36 -6.09 33.40
C ALA A 170 -9.44 -7.16 32.81
N TRP A 171 -8.42 -7.55 33.56
CA TRP A 171 -7.36 -8.44 33.07
C TRP A 171 -7.03 -9.54 34.08
N SER A 172 -6.90 -10.79 33.61
CA SER A 172 -6.54 -11.95 34.44
C SER A 172 -5.59 -12.91 33.74
N ASP A 173 -4.70 -13.57 34.49
CA ASP A 173 -3.87 -14.68 34.00
C ASP A 173 -4.69 -15.91 33.54
N GLY A 174 -5.92 -16.05 34.03
CA GLY A 174 -6.77 -17.22 33.79
C GLY A 174 -8.06 -16.88 33.07
N TYR A 175 -9.14 -16.75 33.84
CA TYR A 175 -10.49 -16.58 33.32
C TYR A 175 -11.08 -15.21 33.64
N THR A 176 -11.57 -14.50 32.63
CA THR A 176 -12.35 -13.26 32.82
C THR A 176 -13.78 -13.43 32.31
N GLN A 177 -14.75 -13.23 33.20
CA GLN A 177 -16.15 -13.00 32.85
C GLN A 177 -16.48 -11.52 32.96
N ALA A 178 -16.96 -10.92 31.88
CA ALA A 178 -17.34 -9.50 31.83
C ALA A 178 -18.70 -9.29 31.17
N TYR A 179 -19.77 -9.07 31.96
CA TYR A 179 -21.15 -8.89 31.46
C TYR A 179 -21.73 -7.49 31.68
N GLY A 180 -21.07 -6.65 32.48
CA GLY A 180 -21.57 -5.33 32.88
C GLY A 180 -21.53 -4.26 31.78
N ASN A 181 -21.72 -3.01 32.20
CA ASN A 181 -21.63 -1.82 31.34
C ASN A 181 -20.32 -1.05 31.57
N PHE A 182 -19.58 -0.80 30.50
CA PHE A 182 -18.25 -0.21 30.48
C PHE A 182 -18.32 1.05 29.60
N SER A 183 -18.21 2.22 30.23
CA SER A 183 -18.29 3.51 29.52
C SER A 183 -17.01 4.30 29.69
N ALA A 184 -16.36 4.65 28.57
CA ALA A 184 -15.20 5.52 28.52
C ALA A 184 -15.33 6.48 27.34
N ARG A 185 -16.41 7.26 27.31
CA ARG A 185 -16.76 8.17 26.22
C ARG A 185 -15.93 9.44 26.25
N GLY A 186 -15.68 10.00 25.07
CA GLY A 186 -15.15 11.36 24.91
C GLY A 186 -16.20 12.42 25.23
N GLY A 187 -15.74 13.63 25.57
CA GLY A 187 -16.59 14.75 25.96
C GLY A 187 -17.56 15.18 24.86
N LEU A 188 -18.75 15.64 25.27
CA LEU A 188 -19.80 16.10 24.35
C LEU A 188 -19.36 17.28 23.45
N GLN A 189 -18.44 18.10 23.92
CA GLN A 189 -17.93 19.29 23.24
C GLN A 189 -16.54 19.08 22.60
N GLY A 190 -15.92 17.91 22.80
CA GLY A 190 -14.60 17.61 22.26
C GLY A 190 -13.84 16.54 23.05
N GLY A 191 -12.85 15.96 22.39
CA GLY A 191 -12.00 14.88 22.91
C GLY A 191 -12.35 13.51 22.32
N ASP A 192 -11.35 12.64 22.29
CA ASP A 192 -11.48 11.28 21.75
C ASP A 192 -12.04 10.32 22.80
N GLY A 193 -12.57 9.20 22.33
CA GLY A 193 -13.02 8.11 23.18
C GLY A 193 -11.87 7.42 23.88
N GLY A 194 -12.16 6.82 25.03
CA GLY A 194 -11.21 6.17 25.90
C GLY A 194 -10.87 4.73 25.50
N PHE A 195 -10.22 4.04 26.43
CA PHE A 195 -9.76 2.67 26.26
C PHE A 195 -10.48 1.73 27.21
N VAL A 196 -10.99 0.62 26.68
CA VAL A 196 -11.53 -0.49 27.46
C VAL A 196 -10.76 -1.75 27.09
N GLU A 197 -10.37 -2.56 28.08
CA GLU A 197 -9.79 -3.88 27.87
C GLU A 197 -10.50 -4.93 28.71
N THR A 198 -10.80 -6.07 28.08
CA THR A 198 -11.28 -7.28 28.76
C THR A 198 -10.46 -8.46 28.25
N SER A 199 -9.62 -9.03 29.11
CA SER A 199 -8.56 -9.96 28.69
C SER A 199 -8.37 -11.10 29.68
N GLY A 200 -7.93 -12.24 29.15
CA GLY A 200 -7.54 -13.41 29.92
C GLY A 200 -7.44 -14.63 29.02
N ASN A 201 -6.73 -15.67 29.45
CA ASN A 201 -6.55 -16.89 28.66
C ASN A 201 -7.88 -17.46 28.13
N SER A 202 -8.92 -17.44 28.96
CA SER A 202 -10.30 -17.60 28.51
C SER A 202 -11.14 -16.39 28.90
N LEU A 203 -11.99 -15.95 27.99
CA LEU A 203 -12.80 -14.76 28.15
C LEU A 203 -14.26 -15.10 27.86
N THR A 204 -15.17 -14.53 28.66
CA THR A 204 -16.59 -14.54 28.35
C THR A 204 -17.19 -13.16 28.48
N ILE A 205 -17.81 -12.69 27.41
CA ILE A 205 -18.34 -11.32 27.28
C ILE A 205 -19.80 -11.29 26.84
N GLN A 206 -20.58 -12.31 27.22
CA GLN A 206 -22.00 -12.40 26.89
C GLN A 206 -22.78 -11.25 27.53
N GLY A 207 -23.49 -10.46 26.73
CA GLY A 207 -24.30 -9.36 27.25
C GLY A 207 -23.52 -8.10 27.66
N VAL A 208 -22.18 -8.10 27.54
CA VAL A 208 -21.38 -6.91 27.84
C VAL A 208 -21.79 -5.74 26.97
N GLN A 209 -21.78 -4.55 27.55
CA GLN A 209 -22.00 -3.29 26.85
C GLN A 209 -20.75 -2.43 27.00
N VAL A 210 -20.14 -2.06 25.87
CA VAL A 210 -18.94 -1.22 25.86
C VAL A 210 -19.18 -0.01 24.98
N ASN A 211 -19.00 1.19 25.53
CA ASN A 211 -19.18 2.45 24.83
C ASN A 211 -17.97 3.36 25.00
N THR A 212 -17.24 3.58 23.92
CA THR A 212 -16.14 4.54 23.84
C THR A 212 -16.40 5.63 22.80
N ALA A 213 -17.67 5.94 22.54
CA ALA A 213 -18.04 6.93 21.53
C ALA A 213 -17.52 8.33 21.89
N ALA A 214 -17.22 9.12 20.86
CA ALA A 214 -16.78 10.50 20.99
C ALA A 214 -17.52 11.38 19.96
N PRO A 215 -18.53 12.18 20.38
CA PRO A 215 -19.39 12.90 19.44
C PRO A 215 -18.66 13.89 18.52
N GLN A 216 -17.53 14.45 18.98
CA GLN A 216 -16.73 15.44 18.26
C GLN A 216 -15.27 14.96 18.03
N GLY A 217 -15.00 13.68 18.27
CA GLY A 217 -13.66 13.10 18.23
C GLY A 217 -13.65 11.73 17.54
N LYS A 218 -12.55 11.00 17.68
CA LYS A 218 -12.46 9.60 17.26
C LYS A 218 -13.06 8.72 18.34
N SER A 219 -13.86 7.74 17.93
CA SER A 219 -14.28 6.67 18.85
C SER A 219 -13.05 5.99 19.46
N GLY A 220 -13.16 5.61 20.73
CA GLY A 220 -12.09 4.94 21.44
C GLY A 220 -11.97 3.47 21.03
N LEU A 221 -11.27 2.70 21.87
CA LEU A 221 -10.93 1.30 21.58
C LEU A 221 -11.46 0.37 22.67
N TRP A 222 -12.06 -0.74 22.26
CA TRP A 222 -12.22 -1.92 23.09
C TRP A 222 -11.27 -3.02 22.62
N LEU A 223 -10.36 -3.41 23.50
CA LEU A 223 -9.41 -4.49 23.30
C LEU A 223 -9.92 -5.79 23.95
N LEU A 224 -9.81 -6.88 23.20
CA LEU A 224 -10.10 -8.24 23.61
C LEU A 224 -8.85 -9.09 23.38
N ASP A 225 -8.32 -9.73 24.43
CA ASP A 225 -7.17 -10.65 24.31
C ASP A 225 -7.45 -12.02 24.92
N PRO A 226 -8.16 -12.93 24.23
CA PRO A 226 -8.26 -14.34 24.61
C PRO A 226 -7.26 -15.24 23.88
N ALA A 227 -7.09 -16.49 24.31
CA ALA A 227 -6.16 -17.42 23.64
C ALA A 227 -6.58 -17.83 22.20
N ALA A 228 -7.88 -17.88 21.91
CA ALA A 228 -8.44 -18.16 20.59
C ALA A 228 -9.89 -17.67 20.53
N VAL A 229 -10.40 -17.34 19.32
CA VAL A 229 -11.75 -16.78 19.15
C VAL A 229 -12.56 -17.45 18.05
N THR A 230 -13.82 -17.72 18.34
CA THR A 230 -14.86 -17.93 17.32
C THR A 230 -15.93 -16.86 17.46
N ILE A 231 -16.14 -16.06 16.41
CA ILE A 231 -17.21 -15.08 16.29
C ILE A 231 -18.42 -15.77 15.64
N LYS A 232 -19.52 -15.93 16.39
CA LYS A 232 -20.74 -16.62 15.93
C LYS A 232 -21.99 -16.10 16.62
N ASN A 233 -23.16 -16.39 16.06
CA ASN A 233 -24.44 -16.11 16.70
C ASN A 233 -24.69 -17.03 17.89
N ASN A 234 -25.53 -16.57 18.81
CA ASN A 234 -25.98 -17.31 19.99
C ASN A 234 -24.78 -17.83 20.77
N GLY A 235 -23.99 -16.89 21.31
CA GLY A 235 -22.81 -17.10 22.13
C GLY A 235 -22.90 -18.44 22.82
N GLY A 236 -22.04 -19.38 22.42
CA GLY A 236 -22.11 -20.75 22.91
C GLY A 236 -22.25 -20.70 24.43
N THR A 237 -23.17 -21.49 24.99
CA THR A 237 -23.24 -21.71 26.44
C THR A 237 -21.82 -21.96 26.92
N ASN A 238 -21.24 -21.00 27.64
CA ASN A 238 -19.87 -21.19 28.08
C ASN A 238 -19.86 -22.40 29.01
N VAL A 239 -18.80 -23.17 28.83
CA VAL A 239 -18.38 -24.36 29.56
C VAL A 239 -18.87 -24.33 30.99
N ALA A 240 -19.27 -25.49 31.52
CA ALA A 240 -19.62 -25.63 32.93
C ALA A 240 -18.56 -24.92 33.79
N MET A 241 -19.02 -24.00 34.64
CA MET A 241 -18.19 -23.28 35.61
C MET A 241 -18.47 -23.85 37.00
N THR A 242 -17.44 -23.91 37.82
CA THR A 242 -17.54 -24.31 39.21
C THR A 242 -17.42 -23.03 40.01
N LEU A 243 -18.47 -22.70 40.76
CA LEU A 243 -18.40 -21.68 41.78
C LEU A 243 -17.66 -22.28 42.97
N SER A 244 -16.44 -21.82 43.23
CA SER A 244 -15.65 -22.20 44.40
C SER A 244 -15.19 -20.94 45.12
N ASN A 245 -15.43 -20.86 46.43
CA ASN A 245 -15.10 -19.69 47.27
C ASN A 245 -15.60 -18.36 46.67
N GLY A 246 -16.82 -18.36 46.11
CA GLY A 246 -17.43 -17.18 45.50
C GLY A 246 -16.85 -16.75 44.15
N VAL A 247 -15.85 -17.45 43.60
CA VAL A 247 -15.22 -17.16 42.32
C VAL A 247 -15.59 -18.25 41.30
N TYR A 248 -16.08 -17.85 40.13
CA TYR A 248 -16.34 -18.80 39.04
C TYR A 248 -15.01 -19.21 38.40
N SER A 249 -14.77 -20.52 38.32
CA SER A 249 -13.61 -21.10 37.64
C SER A 249 -14.06 -22.10 36.57
N PRO A 250 -13.41 -22.16 35.40
CA PRO A 250 -13.72 -23.14 34.36
C PRO A 250 -13.40 -24.57 34.82
N ASN A 251 -14.27 -25.53 34.49
CA ASN A 251 -14.20 -26.88 35.07
C ASN A 251 -12.99 -27.69 34.59
N ASN A 252 -12.61 -27.60 33.30
CA ASN A 252 -11.48 -28.31 32.72
C ASN A 252 -11.10 -27.67 31.36
N GLY A 253 -9.97 -26.95 31.29
CA GLY A 253 -9.41 -26.45 30.02
C GLY A 253 -9.92 -25.07 29.59
N PHE A 254 -9.00 -24.25 29.03
CA PHE A 254 -9.35 -23.01 28.38
C PHE A 254 -9.88 -23.34 26.97
N GLU A 255 -11.19 -23.25 26.77
CA GLU A 255 -11.80 -23.43 25.45
C GLU A 255 -11.68 -22.14 24.60
N THR A 256 -11.84 -22.30 23.29
CA THR A 256 -11.92 -21.16 22.36
C THR A 256 -13.01 -20.18 22.82
N THR A 257 -12.66 -18.91 23.01
CA THR A 257 -13.61 -17.86 23.40
C THR A 257 -14.66 -17.70 22.30
N THR A 258 -15.93 -17.78 22.67
CA THR A 258 -17.00 -17.41 21.73
C THR A 258 -17.35 -15.94 21.92
N LEU A 259 -17.18 -15.16 20.84
CA LEU A 259 -17.65 -13.78 20.75
C LEU A 259 -19.00 -13.75 20.04
N ASP A 260 -20.05 -13.40 20.78
CA ASP A 260 -21.39 -13.27 20.21
C ASP A 260 -21.44 -12.09 19.23
N VAL A 261 -21.95 -12.34 18.03
CA VAL A 261 -22.06 -11.33 16.97
C VAL A 261 -22.88 -10.11 17.42
N SER A 262 -23.95 -10.29 18.19
CA SER A 262 -24.80 -9.16 18.61
C SER A 262 -24.07 -8.24 19.59
N ASN A 263 -23.28 -8.79 20.52
CA ASN A 263 -22.43 -7.99 21.42
C ASN A 263 -21.33 -7.27 20.64
N LEU A 264 -20.67 -7.98 19.71
CA LEU A 264 -19.65 -7.39 18.85
C LEU A 264 -20.20 -6.24 18.00
N VAL A 265 -21.34 -6.44 17.33
CA VAL A 265 -21.97 -5.41 16.49
C VAL A 265 -22.45 -4.22 17.33
N SER A 266 -23.04 -4.46 18.50
CA SER A 266 -23.45 -3.39 19.41
C SER A 266 -22.26 -2.50 19.79
N ALA A 267 -21.14 -3.11 20.17
CA ALA A 267 -19.93 -2.38 20.51
C ALA A 267 -19.28 -1.71 19.29
N LEU A 268 -19.27 -2.35 18.11
CA LEU A 268 -18.78 -1.72 16.88
C LEU A 268 -19.56 -0.46 16.52
N ASN A 269 -20.83 -0.35 16.92
CA ASN A 269 -21.59 0.89 16.67
C ASN A 269 -21.16 2.08 17.54
N SER A 270 -20.37 1.87 18.60
CA SER A 270 -19.88 2.93 19.49
C SER A 270 -18.36 2.98 19.66
N SER A 271 -17.64 1.94 19.26
CA SER A 271 -16.23 1.74 19.61
C SER A 271 -15.47 1.13 18.42
N ASN A 272 -14.19 1.46 18.28
CA ASN A 272 -13.26 0.60 17.53
C ASN A 272 -13.00 -0.66 18.34
N ILE A 273 -12.78 -1.79 17.67
CA ILE A 273 -12.54 -3.06 18.35
C ILE A 273 -11.29 -3.72 17.80
N THR A 274 -10.44 -4.17 18.72
CA THR A 274 -9.30 -5.02 18.42
C THR A 274 -9.46 -6.33 19.17
N VAL A 275 -9.50 -7.43 18.43
CA VAL A 275 -9.37 -8.78 18.97
C VAL A 275 -7.95 -9.24 18.69
N ILE A 276 -7.17 -9.44 19.75
CA ILE A 276 -5.84 -10.05 19.69
C ILE A 276 -5.88 -11.45 20.31
N THR A 277 -4.99 -12.35 19.92
CA THR A 277 -4.88 -13.68 20.55
C THR A 277 -3.45 -13.99 20.96
N GLN A 278 -2.86 -13.10 21.78
CA GLN A 278 -1.48 -13.25 22.24
C GLN A 278 -1.40 -14.16 23.46
N ASN A 279 -2.50 -14.30 24.20
CA ASN A 279 -2.59 -15.21 25.33
C ASN A 279 -2.32 -16.67 24.92
N THR A 280 -1.43 -17.34 25.67
CA THR A 280 -0.84 -18.66 25.30
C THR A 280 -1.61 -19.84 25.91
N GLY A 281 -2.94 -19.79 25.87
CA GLY A 281 -3.78 -20.92 26.31
C GLY A 281 -3.51 -22.19 25.48
N SER A 282 -3.46 -23.36 26.13
CA SER A 282 -3.06 -24.64 25.53
C SER A 282 -4.01 -25.20 24.45
N VAL A 283 -5.16 -24.57 24.19
CA VAL A 283 -6.19 -25.06 23.25
C VAL A 283 -6.57 -23.94 22.29
N GLY A 284 -6.52 -24.19 20.97
CA GLY A 284 -6.99 -23.24 19.94
C GLY A 284 -5.93 -22.41 19.20
N ALA A 285 -4.63 -22.73 19.32
CA ALA A 285 -3.53 -22.25 18.47
C ALA A 285 -3.50 -20.74 18.10
N GLY A 286 -4.08 -19.86 18.93
CA GLY A 286 -4.13 -18.43 18.61
C GLY A 286 -5.02 -18.07 17.43
N SER A 287 -5.96 -18.92 16.99
CA SER A 287 -6.74 -18.67 15.76
C SER A 287 -8.02 -17.87 16.01
N ILE A 288 -8.43 -17.09 15.01
CA ILE A 288 -9.70 -16.34 14.99
C ILE A 288 -10.56 -16.85 13.83
N THR A 289 -11.79 -17.26 14.12
CA THR A 289 -12.78 -17.68 13.11
C THR A 289 -14.00 -16.78 13.14
N VAL A 290 -14.38 -16.19 12.00
CA VAL A 290 -15.67 -15.52 11.80
C VAL A 290 -16.64 -16.51 11.15
N ALA A 291 -17.49 -17.14 11.96
CA ALA A 291 -18.41 -18.17 11.50
C ALA A 291 -19.78 -17.61 11.06
N ASN A 292 -20.20 -16.46 11.59
CA ASN A 292 -21.43 -15.78 11.21
C ASN A 292 -21.17 -14.31 10.86
N ALA A 293 -22.12 -13.72 10.13
CA ALA A 293 -21.94 -12.40 9.55
C ALA A 293 -21.82 -11.32 10.63
N VAL A 294 -20.87 -10.40 10.46
CA VAL A 294 -20.65 -9.26 11.35
C VAL A 294 -20.99 -8.00 10.58
N LEU A 295 -22.15 -7.41 10.89
CA LEU A 295 -22.76 -6.32 10.14
C LEU A 295 -22.99 -5.12 11.07
N TRP A 296 -22.25 -4.03 10.88
CA TRP A 296 -22.41 -2.81 11.68
C TRP A 296 -22.69 -1.57 10.82
N THR A 297 -23.06 -0.46 11.45
CA THR A 297 -23.53 0.75 10.76
C THR A 297 -22.69 2.00 11.04
N SER A 298 -21.73 1.93 11.95
CA SER A 298 -20.78 3.03 12.21
C SER A 298 -19.57 2.98 11.27
N GLY A 299 -18.79 4.06 11.25
CA GLY A 299 -17.48 4.12 10.61
C GLY A 299 -16.34 3.49 11.43
N ASN A 300 -16.64 2.77 12.51
CA ASN A 300 -15.62 2.20 13.39
C ASN A 300 -14.92 1.00 12.76
N MET A 301 -13.69 0.74 13.21
CA MET A 301 -12.81 -0.30 12.70
C MET A 301 -12.92 -1.59 13.51
N LEU A 302 -12.93 -2.73 12.81
CA LEU A 302 -12.68 -4.05 13.40
C LEU A 302 -11.26 -4.51 13.02
N THR A 303 -10.44 -4.79 14.03
CA THR A 303 -9.11 -5.39 13.87
C THR A 303 -9.10 -6.79 14.46
N LEU A 304 -8.70 -7.78 13.65
CA LEU A 304 -8.45 -9.15 14.06
C LEU A 304 -6.95 -9.44 13.94
N ASN A 305 -6.28 -9.68 15.06
CA ASN A 305 -4.84 -9.91 15.14
C ASN A 305 -4.55 -11.25 15.81
N SER A 306 -4.31 -12.25 14.98
CA SER A 306 -4.15 -13.64 15.37
C SER A 306 -2.68 -14.04 15.35
N THR A 307 -2.22 -14.72 16.40
CA THR A 307 -0.92 -15.42 16.40
C THR A 307 -0.98 -16.71 15.56
N GLY A 308 -2.16 -17.31 15.46
CA GLY A 308 -2.50 -18.41 14.56
C GLY A 308 -3.00 -17.94 13.19
N THR A 309 -4.14 -18.50 12.77
CA THR A 309 -4.79 -18.18 11.48
C THR A 309 -6.06 -17.37 11.67
N ILE A 310 -6.44 -16.60 10.64
CA ILE A 310 -7.77 -15.98 10.55
C ILE A 310 -8.60 -16.68 9.46
N ALA A 311 -9.80 -17.14 9.81
CA ALA A 311 -10.76 -17.70 8.86
C ALA A 311 -12.05 -16.87 8.82
N ILE A 312 -12.34 -16.24 7.69
CA ILE A 312 -13.57 -15.47 7.45
C ILE A 312 -14.55 -16.32 6.62
N ASN A 313 -15.50 -16.96 7.30
CA ASN A 313 -16.47 -17.89 6.70
C ASN A 313 -17.83 -17.25 6.43
N ALA A 314 -18.04 -16.00 6.87
CA ALA A 314 -19.27 -15.24 6.70
C ALA A 314 -18.96 -13.77 6.36
N ASP A 315 -19.98 -13.05 5.89
CA ASP A 315 -19.83 -11.65 5.48
C ASP A 315 -19.42 -10.75 6.65
N VAL A 316 -18.45 -9.87 6.39
CA VAL A 316 -18.04 -8.80 7.28
C VAL A 316 -18.25 -7.51 6.51
N SER A 317 -19.20 -6.70 6.97
CA SER A 317 -19.68 -5.51 6.26
C SER A 317 -19.95 -4.35 7.20
N SER A 318 -19.79 -3.13 6.67
CA SER A 318 -20.17 -1.91 7.37
C SER A 318 -20.92 -0.97 6.44
N SER A 319 -22.16 -0.62 6.80
CA SER A 319 -22.91 0.40 6.05
C SER A 319 -22.47 1.83 6.36
N GLY A 320 -21.69 2.03 7.43
CA GLY A 320 -21.12 3.33 7.82
C GLY A 320 -19.72 3.58 7.27
N GLY A 321 -19.18 2.68 6.43
CA GLY A 321 -17.82 2.79 5.90
C GLY A 321 -16.73 2.43 6.92
N GLY A 322 -17.01 1.54 7.88
CA GLY A 322 -16.02 0.99 8.81
C GLY A 322 -14.99 0.09 8.11
N SER A 323 -13.76 0.11 8.61
CA SER A 323 -12.63 -0.64 8.05
C SER A 323 -12.46 -2.02 8.70
N LEU A 324 -11.86 -2.95 7.95
CA LEU A 324 -11.45 -4.27 8.45
C LEU A 324 -9.92 -4.42 8.33
N VAL A 325 -9.28 -4.81 9.43
CA VAL A 325 -7.85 -5.14 9.47
C VAL A 325 -7.67 -6.58 9.93
N LEU A 326 -6.97 -7.38 9.12
CA LEU A 326 -6.67 -8.77 9.38
C LEU A 326 -5.15 -8.96 9.46
N THR A 327 -4.65 -9.40 10.60
CA THR A 327 -3.23 -9.71 10.80
C THR A 327 -3.10 -11.13 11.32
N ALA A 328 -2.53 -12.02 10.51
CA ALA A 328 -2.25 -13.40 10.88
C ALA A 328 -1.03 -13.92 10.11
N PRO A 329 0.18 -13.90 10.70
CA PRO A 329 1.39 -14.38 10.04
C PRO A 329 1.28 -15.83 9.56
N SER A 330 0.50 -16.67 10.24
CA SER A 330 0.27 -18.07 9.86
C SER A 330 -0.74 -18.25 8.71
N GLY A 331 -1.44 -17.19 8.32
CA GLY A 331 -2.31 -17.16 7.13
C GLY A 331 -3.73 -16.65 7.39
N VAL A 332 -4.35 -16.16 6.32
CA VAL A 332 -5.73 -15.65 6.28
C VAL A 332 -6.51 -16.41 5.21
N SER A 333 -7.70 -16.88 5.54
CA SER A 333 -8.66 -17.45 4.59
C SER A 333 -9.90 -16.57 4.52
N ILE A 334 -10.25 -16.10 3.32
CA ILE A 334 -11.49 -15.36 3.06
C ILE A 334 -12.39 -16.25 2.20
N ALA A 335 -13.28 -16.98 2.87
CA ALA A 335 -14.14 -18.00 2.26
C ALA A 335 -15.55 -17.51 1.91
N ASN A 336 -15.87 -16.25 2.24
CA ASN A 336 -17.15 -15.62 1.92
C ASN A 336 -16.93 -14.25 1.28
N THR A 337 -18.02 -13.64 0.80
CA THR A 337 -17.98 -12.26 0.37
C THR A 337 -17.71 -11.34 1.55
N LEU A 338 -16.95 -10.26 1.32
CA LEU A 338 -16.84 -9.13 2.25
C LEU A 338 -17.49 -7.90 1.65
N GLY A 339 -18.23 -7.15 2.45
CA GLY A 339 -18.89 -5.92 2.01
C GLY A 339 -20.21 -6.15 1.24
N ALA A 340 -20.83 -7.34 1.32
CA ALA A 340 -22.09 -7.63 0.60
C ALA A 340 -23.28 -6.79 1.12
N ASN A 341 -23.32 -6.54 2.43
CA ASN A 341 -24.42 -5.83 3.10
C ASN A 341 -24.04 -4.39 3.48
N GLY A 342 -22.94 -3.88 2.94
CA GLY A 342 -22.41 -2.55 3.21
C GLY A 342 -20.91 -2.52 2.91
N THR A 343 -20.51 -1.72 1.93
CA THR A 343 -19.10 -1.64 1.49
C THR A 343 -18.20 -1.21 2.64
N LEU A 344 -17.18 -2.00 2.95
CA LEU A 344 -16.19 -1.64 3.96
C LEU A 344 -15.46 -0.34 3.56
N GLY A 345 -15.06 0.47 4.54
CA GLY A 345 -14.25 1.66 4.29
C GLY A 345 -12.89 1.31 3.71
N SER A 346 -12.27 0.24 4.21
CA SER A 346 -11.04 -0.32 3.66
C SER A 346 -10.82 -1.75 4.15
N LEU A 347 -9.93 -2.46 3.48
CA LEU A 347 -9.43 -3.78 3.89
C LEU A 347 -7.91 -3.76 3.91
N THR A 348 -7.30 -4.14 5.03
CA THR A 348 -5.86 -4.40 5.13
C THR A 348 -5.64 -5.83 5.61
N VAL A 349 -4.82 -6.59 4.88
CA VAL A 349 -4.50 -7.98 5.21
C VAL A 349 -2.98 -8.16 5.30
N THR A 350 -2.51 -8.68 6.43
CA THR A 350 -1.11 -9.06 6.68
C THR A 350 -1.05 -10.53 7.04
N GLY A 351 -0.42 -11.34 6.20
CA GLY A 351 -0.49 -12.80 6.25
C GLY A 351 -0.81 -13.40 4.88
N ALA A 352 -0.21 -14.55 4.54
CA ALA A 352 -0.50 -15.23 3.28
C ALA A 352 -2.01 -15.49 3.16
N THR A 353 -2.63 -15.01 2.09
CA THR A 353 -4.09 -14.96 1.99
C THR A 353 -4.60 -15.93 0.94
N THR A 354 -5.57 -16.78 1.30
CA THR A 354 -6.36 -17.55 0.34
C THR A 354 -7.75 -16.94 0.22
N ILE A 355 -8.18 -16.62 -0.99
CA ILE A 355 -9.52 -16.08 -1.25
C ILE A 355 -10.33 -17.12 -2.03
N THR A 356 -11.36 -17.67 -1.38
CA THR A 356 -12.35 -18.56 -1.99
C THR A 356 -13.75 -17.93 -2.02
N GLY A 357 -13.93 -16.76 -1.41
CA GLY A 357 -15.12 -15.93 -1.54
C GLY A 357 -15.26 -15.31 -2.94
N SER A 358 -16.50 -15.05 -3.34
CA SER A 358 -16.81 -14.55 -4.69
C SER A 358 -16.55 -13.05 -4.88
N SER A 359 -16.63 -12.24 -3.82
CA SER A 359 -16.34 -10.80 -3.94
C SER A 359 -15.82 -10.14 -2.67
N ILE A 360 -15.09 -9.04 -2.82
CA ILE A 360 -14.63 -8.16 -1.74
C ILE A 360 -14.90 -6.72 -2.16
N GLN A 361 -15.72 -6.01 -1.41
CA GLN A 361 -16.16 -4.65 -1.75
C GLN A 361 -15.73 -3.64 -0.70
N THR A 362 -14.99 -2.63 -1.14
CA THR A 362 -14.57 -1.48 -0.32
C THR A 362 -14.85 -0.17 -1.04
N SER A 363 -15.14 0.89 -0.28
CA SER A 363 -15.18 2.27 -0.80
C SER A 363 -13.79 2.90 -0.84
N GLY A 364 -12.89 2.53 0.07
CA GLY A 364 -11.48 2.90 0.09
C GLY A 364 -10.56 1.73 -0.30
N ASN A 365 -9.33 1.75 0.25
CA ASN A 365 -8.24 0.90 -0.21
C ASN A 365 -8.41 -0.58 0.16
N GLN A 366 -7.85 -1.44 -0.69
CA GLN A 366 -7.60 -2.85 -0.40
C GLN A 366 -6.11 -3.13 -0.47
N THR A 367 -5.54 -3.60 0.63
CA THR A 367 -4.09 -3.81 0.76
C THR A 367 -3.80 -5.22 1.22
N TYR A 368 -3.08 -5.97 0.38
CA TYR A 368 -2.57 -7.30 0.68
C TYR A 368 -1.05 -7.25 0.83
N ASN A 369 -0.58 -7.28 2.07
CA ASN A 369 0.84 -7.14 2.42
C ASN A 369 1.63 -8.43 2.21
N SER A 370 0.98 -9.55 1.90
CA SER A 370 1.61 -10.86 1.69
C SER A 370 1.07 -11.54 0.43
N ALA A 371 1.60 -12.71 0.08
CA ALA A 371 1.18 -13.43 -1.11
C ALA A 371 -0.33 -13.78 -1.06
N VAL A 372 -0.99 -13.70 -2.22
CA VAL A 372 -2.41 -14.01 -2.36
C VAL A 372 -2.62 -15.20 -3.30
N THR A 373 -3.44 -16.17 -2.88
CA THR A 373 -3.89 -17.32 -3.66
C THR A 373 -5.39 -17.21 -3.94
N VAL A 374 -5.76 -17.18 -5.21
CA VAL A 374 -7.14 -17.07 -5.69
C VAL A 374 -7.72 -18.49 -5.87
N GLY A 375 -8.41 -18.95 -4.83
CA GLY A 375 -8.97 -20.31 -4.72
C GLY A 375 -10.34 -20.50 -5.39
N ALA A 376 -11.05 -19.41 -5.70
CA ALA A 376 -12.27 -19.40 -6.51
C ALA A 376 -12.28 -18.17 -7.42
N THR A 377 -13.21 -18.09 -8.38
CA THR A 377 -13.36 -16.85 -9.16
C THR A 377 -13.85 -15.73 -8.25
N THR A 378 -13.08 -14.64 -8.17
CA THR A 378 -13.30 -13.55 -7.20
C THR A 378 -13.25 -12.19 -7.87
N THR A 379 -14.12 -11.27 -7.43
CA THR A 379 -14.09 -9.85 -7.81
C THR A 379 -13.75 -8.96 -6.63
N LEU A 380 -12.66 -8.20 -6.72
CA LEU A 380 -12.31 -7.16 -5.77
C LEU A 380 -12.71 -5.79 -6.34
N THR A 381 -13.54 -5.08 -5.60
CA THR A 381 -14.11 -3.79 -6.00
C THR A 381 -13.69 -2.71 -5.00
N GLY A 382 -12.94 -1.72 -5.46
CA GLY A 382 -12.66 -0.49 -4.72
C GLY A 382 -13.61 0.65 -5.11
N GLY A 383 -13.60 1.76 -4.36
CA GLY A 383 -14.29 2.98 -4.76
C GLY A 383 -13.43 3.95 -5.57
N GLY A 384 -14.06 4.99 -6.12
CA GLY A 384 -13.37 6.05 -6.83
C GLY A 384 -12.35 6.74 -5.93
N SER A 385 -11.11 6.89 -6.42
CA SER A 385 -9.91 7.34 -5.69
C SER A 385 -9.19 6.32 -4.81
N SER A 386 -9.65 5.06 -4.74
CA SER A 386 -8.96 4.04 -3.96
C SER A 386 -7.84 3.33 -4.73
N THR A 387 -7.03 2.58 -3.98
CA THR A 387 -6.00 1.67 -4.48
C THR A 387 -6.34 0.22 -4.10
N ILE A 388 -6.23 -0.70 -5.05
CA ILE A 388 -6.12 -2.14 -4.79
C ILE A 388 -4.65 -2.53 -4.97
N SER A 389 -4.03 -3.06 -3.92
CA SER A 389 -2.59 -3.35 -3.90
C SER A 389 -2.25 -4.75 -3.40
N PHE A 390 -1.34 -5.40 -4.13
CA PHE A 390 -0.75 -6.70 -3.80
C PHE A 390 0.76 -6.53 -3.70
N ALA A 391 1.32 -6.74 -2.52
CA ALA A 391 2.75 -6.49 -2.27
C ALA A 391 3.66 -7.67 -2.69
N ASN A 392 3.18 -8.91 -2.62
CA ASN A 392 4.04 -10.12 -2.64
C ASN A 392 3.53 -11.24 -3.57
N GLY A 393 2.89 -10.88 -4.67
CA GLY A 393 2.48 -11.81 -5.72
C GLY A 393 1.05 -12.35 -5.59
N ILE A 394 0.57 -12.90 -6.70
CA ILE A 394 -0.78 -13.42 -6.89
C ILE A 394 -0.68 -14.75 -7.61
N SER A 395 -1.33 -15.79 -7.11
CA SER A 395 -1.37 -17.13 -7.71
C SER A 395 -2.78 -17.71 -7.70
N GLY A 396 -3.01 -18.79 -8.45
CA GLY A 396 -4.29 -19.50 -8.45
C GLY A 396 -4.74 -20.00 -9.82
N ALA A 397 -5.68 -20.95 -9.80
CA ALA A 397 -6.25 -21.54 -11.01
C ALA A 397 -7.49 -20.79 -11.54
N ASN A 398 -7.91 -19.73 -10.83
CA ASN A 398 -9.21 -19.09 -11.04
C ASN A 398 -9.08 -17.66 -11.56
N THR A 399 -10.21 -17.05 -11.93
CA THR A 399 -10.23 -15.66 -12.41
C THR A 399 -10.23 -14.67 -11.25
N LEU A 400 -9.33 -13.69 -11.31
CA LEU A 400 -9.30 -12.53 -10.44
C LEU A 400 -9.77 -11.30 -11.21
N ASN A 401 -10.90 -10.72 -10.82
CA ASN A 401 -11.37 -9.45 -11.37
C ASN A 401 -11.06 -8.32 -10.38
N LEU A 402 -10.38 -7.29 -10.84
CA LEU A 402 -10.11 -6.06 -10.10
C LEU A 402 -10.91 -4.92 -10.74
N SER A 403 -11.69 -4.20 -9.95
CA SER A 403 -12.60 -3.18 -10.48
C SER A 403 -12.81 -1.99 -9.53
N GLY A 404 -13.35 -0.90 -10.06
CA GLY A 404 -13.86 0.24 -9.28
C GLY A 404 -12.79 1.19 -8.70
N ALA A 405 -11.56 0.73 -8.49
CA ALA A 405 -10.45 1.55 -8.01
C ALA A 405 -9.84 2.44 -9.12
N ASN A 406 -9.17 3.52 -8.70
CA ASN A 406 -8.39 4.37 -9.60
C ASN A 406 -6.93 3.89 -9.74
N GLN A 407 -6.44 3.10 -8.78
CA GLN A 407 -5.07 2.60 -8.79
C GLN A 407 -5.02 1.10 -8.52
N TYR A 408 -4.21 0.41 -9.32
CA TYR A 408 -3.94 -1.02 -9.19
C TYR A 408 -2.43 -1.22 -9.10
N ASN A 409 -1.95 -1.68 -7.95
CA ASN A 409 -0.52 -1.90 -7.70
C ASN A 409 -0.25 -3.38 -7.49
N LEU A 410 0.29 -4.07 -8.50
CA LEU A 410 0.54 -5.49 -8.47
C LEU A 410 2.05 -5.73 -8.45
N SER A 411 2.58 -6.19 -7.31
CA SER A 411 4.00 -6.48 -7.10
C SER A 411 4.22 -7.95 -6.80
N GLY A 412 5.42 -8.45 -7.12
CA GLY A 412 5.79 -9.85 -6.95
C GLY A 412 5.27 -10.74 -8.08
N THR A 413 5.60 -12.03 -8.04
CA THR A 413 5.25 -12.97 -9.12
C THR A 413 3.73 -13.05 -9.33
N ILE A 414 3.29 -12.83 -10.57
CA ILE A 414 1.90 -13.03 -10.98
C ILE A 414 1.82 -14.36 -11.72
N ALA A 415 1.27 -15.38 -11.06
CA ALA A 415 1.10 -16.74 -11.55
C ALA A 415 -0.37 -17.20 -11.49
N ASN A 416 -1.30 -16.25 -11.46
CA ASN A 416 -2.73 -16.55 -11.53
C ASN A 416 -3.15 -16.86 -12.97
N THR A 417 -4.12 -17.77 -13.15
CA THR A 417 -4.58 -18.22 -14.47
C THR A 417 -5.17 -17.06 -15.27
N ASN A 418 -6.07 -16.28 -14.66
CA ASN A 418 -6.71 -15.12 -15.32
C ASN A 418 -6.74 -13.92 -14.37
N VAL A 419 -6.25 -12.76 -14.81
CA VAL A 419 -6.38 -11.48 -14.10
C VAL A 419 -7.01 -10.46 -15.04
N ASN A 420 -8.13 -9.88 -14.62
CA ASN A 420 -8.82 -8.82 -15.35
C ASN A 420 -8.83 -7.55 -14.51
N VAL A 421 -8.37 -6.43 -15.06
CA VAL A 421 -8.37 -5.13 -14.39
C VAL A 421 -9.29 -4.17 -15.13
N SER A 422 -10.20 -3.52 -14.40
CA SER A 422 -11.18 -2.58 -14.97
C SER A 422 -11.22 -1.27 -14.18
N GLY A 423 -10.87 -0.16 -14.81
CA GLY A 423 -10.86 1.15 -14.14
C GLY A 423 -12.24 1.60 -13.64
N GLY A 424 -12.31 2.24 -12.47
CA GLY A 424 -13.57 2.71 -11.87
C GLY A 424 -14.01 4.14 -12.22
N GLY A 425 -13.13 4.95 -12.83
CA GLY A 425 -13.41 6.35 -13.18
C GLY A 425 -12.61 6.89 -14.37
N SER A 426 -12.36 8.20 -14.41
CA SER A 426 -11.44 8.83 -15.38
C SER A 426 -10.08 9.08 -14.71
N ASN A 427 -9.00 8.63 -15.36
CA ASN A 427 -7.59 8.66 -14.89
C ASN A 427 -7.17 7.51 -13.96
N ASN A 428 -7.32 6.28 -14.44
CA ASN A 428 -6.91 5.06 -13.74
C ASN A 428 -5.47 4.66 -14.10
N THR A 429 -4.73 4.18 -13.11
CA THR A 429 -3.34 3.72 -13.25
C THR A 429 -3.22 2.25 -12.88
N LEU A 430 -2.57 1.47 -13.76
CA LEU A 430 -2.15 0.11 -13.50
C LEU A 430 -0.62 0.04 -13.43
N THR A 431 -0.11 -0.32 -12.26
CA THR A 431 1.31 -0.56 -12.00
C THR A 431 1.54 -2.06 -11.87
N VAL A 432 2.39 -2.63 -12.71
CA VAL A 432 2.76 -4.07 -12.64
C VAL A 432 4.26 -4.23 -12.48
N ASN A 433 4.67 -4.67 -11.30
CA ASN A 433 6.04 -4.94 -10.88
C ASN A 433 6.18 -6.43 -10.58
N SER A 434 5.96 -7.25 -11.61
CA SER A 434 5.78 -8.71 -11.52
C SER A 434 7.06 -9.51 -11.24
N GLY A 435 8.21 -8.84 -11.09
CA GLY A 435 9.52 -9.48 -11.07
C GLY A 435 10.01 -9.98 -12.44
N SER A 436 9.18 -9.90 -13.50
CA SER A 436 9.60 -10.24 -14.86
C SER A 436 10.63 -9.23 -15.38
N ALA A 437 11.74 -9.74 -15.94
CA ALA A 437 12.75 -8.90 -16.58
C ALA A 437 12.19 -8.18 -17.82
N THR A 438 11.24 -8.81 -18.53
CA THR A 438 10.61 -8.29 -19.74
C THR A 438 9.09 -8.33 -19.62
N GLN A 439 8.43 -7.22 -19.89
CA GLN A 439 6.98 -7.11 -19.90
C GLN A 439 6.48 -6.73 -21.30
N ASN A 440 5.66 -7.57 -21.92
CA ASN A 440 5.05 -7.31 -23.23
C ASN A 440 3.59 -6.89 -23.05
N TRP A 441 3.32 -5.61 -23.26
CA TRP A 441 2.00 -5.01 -23.24
C TRP A 441 1.45 -4.94 -24.66
N THR A 442 0.20 -5.35 -24.86
CA THR A 442 -0.52 -5.19 -26.13
C THR A 442 -1.71 -4.27 -25.91
N ILE A 443 -1.77 -3.16 -26.62
CA ILE A 443 -2.85 -2.16 -26.57
C ILE A 443 -3.66 -2.35 -27.84
N ASN A 444 -4.90 -2.81 -27.69
CA ASN A 444 -5.79 -3.18 -28.79
C ASN A 444 -7.12 -2.41 -28.78
N GLY A 445 -7.32 -1.52 -27.80
CA GLY A 445 -8.42 -0.56 -27.75
C GLY A 445 -8.08 0.64 -26.87
N SER A 446 -8.94 1.66 -26.87
CA SER A 446 -8.73 2.84 -26.02
C SER A 446 -8.74 2.44 -24.55
N ASN A 447 -7.62 2.69 -23.87
CA ASN A 447 -7.43 2.37 -22.46
C ASN A 447 -7.60 0.86 -22.14
N SER A 448 -7.35 -0.01 -23.12
CA SER A 448 -7.55 -1.46 -22.98
C SER A 448 -6.49 -2.27 -23.70
N GLY A 449 -6.25 -3.48 -23.19
CA GLY A 449 -5.21 -4.34 -23.71
C GLY A 449 -4.93 -5.56 -22.85
N SER A 450 -3.77 -6.17 -23.09
CA SER A 450 -3.27 -7.31 -22.35
C SER A 450 -1.80 -7.15 -21.96
N LEU A 451 -1.35 -7.95 -21.01
CA LEU A 451 0.03 -8.04 -20.56
C LEU A 451 0.48 -9.50 -20.54
N SER A 452 1.67 -9.77 -21.07
CA SER A 452 2.29 -11.09 -21.00
C SER A 452 2.99 -11.30 -19.64
N VAL A 453 2.23 -11.54 -18.58
CA VAL A 453 2.75 -11.96 -17.26
C VAL A 453 1.91 -13.11 -16.71
N GLY A 454 2.55 -14.25 -16.42
CA GLY A 454 1.84 -15.44 -15.94
C GLY A 454 0.81 -15.95 -16.94
N GLY A 455 -0.43 -16.15 -16.49
CA GLY A 455 -1.57 -16.57 -17.31
C GLY A 455 -2.16 -15.44 -18.18
N SER A 456 -3.46 -15.47 -18.43
CA SER A 456 -4.16 -14.40 -19.16
C SER A 456 -4.26 -13.15 -18.29
N PHE A 457 -3.69 -12.03 -18.73
CA PHE A 457 -3.81 -10.74 -18.05
C PHE A 457 -4.42 -9.70 -19.00
N ASN A 458 -5.59 -9.18 -18.66
CA ASN A 458 -6.32 -8.19 -19.44
C ASN A 458 -6.59 -6.93 -18.62
N PHE A 459 -6.61 -5.77 -19.27
CA PHE A 459 -7.00 -4.51 -18.66
C PHE A 459 -7.96 -3.73 -19.56
N SER A 460 -8.84 -2.94 -18.95
CA SER A 460 -9.81 -2.07 -19.62
C SER A 460 -10.07 -0.82 -18.79
N GLY A 461 -10.38 0.29 -19.47
CA GLY A 461 -10.58 1.58 -18.80
C GLY A 461 -9.34 2.11 -18.06
N ILE A 462 -8.13 1.64 -18.38
CA ILE A 462 -6.87 2.08 -17.75
C ILE A 462 -6.18 3.11 -18.62
N GLN A 463 -6.02 4.33 -18.12
CA GLN A 463 -5.41 5.44 -18.85
C GLN A 463 -3.89 5.44 -18.74
N ASN A 464 -3.35 5.00 -17.61
CA ASN A 464 -1.91 5.08 -17.33
C ASN A 464 -1.37 3.71 -17.00
N LEU A 465 -0.26 3.34 -17.63
CA LEU A 465 0.46 2.10 -17.32
C LEU A 465 1.80 2.41 -16.66
N SER A 466 2.19 1.61 -15.67
CA SER A 466 3.50 1.69 -15.04
C SER A 466 4.14 0.32 -14.81
N SER A 467 5.47 0.27 -14.90
CA SER A 467 6.28 -0.95 -14.82
C SER A 467 7.69 -0.63 -14.34
N THR A 468 8.24 -1.46 -13.44
CA THR A 468 9.67 -1.41 -13.08
C THR A 468 10.53 -2.47 -13.78
N ALA A 469 10.00 -3.17 -14.79
CA ALA A 469 10.75 -4.19 -15.52
C ALA A 469 11.95 -3.60 -16.26
N SER A 470 13.03 -4.37 -16.37
CA SER A 470 14.25 -3.96 -17.08
C SER A 470 13.98 -3.65 -18.56
N THR A 471 13.00 -4.34 -19.16
CA THR A 471 12.50 -4.06 -20.51
C THR A 471 10.98 -4.06 -20.51
N SER A 472 10.37 -3.00 -21.03
CA SER A 472 8.93 -2.90 -21.24
C SER A 472 8.64 -2.67 -22.73
N ASN A 473 8.02 -3.65 -23.36
CA ASN A 473 7.60 -3.62 -24.76
C ASN A 473 6.11 -3.26 -24.82
N PHE A 474 5.74 -2.25 -25.59
CA PHE A 474 4.34 -1.84 -25.78
C PHE A 474 4.00 -1.93 -27.26
N THR A 475 3.07 -2.83 -27.61
CA THR A 475 2.59 -3.03 -28.97
C THR A 475 1.19 -2.45 -29.11
N PHE A 476 1.00 -1.49 -30.01
CA PHE A 476 -0.28 -0.86 -30.31
C PHE A 476 -0.85 -1.44 -31.61
N SER A 477 -1.94 -2.20 -31.51
CA SER A 477 -2.69 -2.77 -32.64
C SER A 477 -3.99 -2.02 -32.95
N GLY A 478 -4.30 -1.02 -32.14
CA GLY A 478 -5.46 -0.15 -32.22
C GLY A 478 -5.68 0.44 -30.82
N GLY A 479 -6.10 1.69 -30.69
CA GLY A 479 -6.34 2.31 -29.37
C GLY A 479 -5.27 3.26 -28.87
N SER A 480 -5.38 3.65 -27.60
CA SER A 480 -4.66 4.78 -27.01
C SER A 480 -4.53 4.65 -25.49
N LEU A 481 -3.52 5.30 -24.92
CA LEU A 481 -3.36 5.51 -23.47
C LEU A 481 -3.15 7.01 -23.20
N SER A 482 -3.25 7.43 -21.94
CA SER A 482 -2.91 8.80 -21.51
C SER A 482 -1.44 8.93 -21.11
N SER A 483 -0.84 7.91 -20.48
CA SER A 483 0.59 7.91 -20.17
C SER A 483 1.17 6.50 -19.98
N ILE A 484 2.51 6.41 -20.12
CA ILE A 484 3.30 5.23 -19.80
C ILE A 484 4.51 5.64 -18.96
N THR A 485 4.62 5.06 -17.77
CA THR A 485 5.75 5.26 -16.84
C THR A 485 6.46 3.94 -16.59
N ALA A 486 7.45 3.61 -17.42
CA ALA A 486 8.28 2.42 -17.24
C ALA A 486 9.74 2.77 -16.90
N SER A 487 10.38 1.92 -16.08
CA SER A 487 11.82 1.89 -15.89
C SER A 487 12.51 1.10 -17.01
N GLY A 488 13.85 1.19 -17.09
CA GLY A 488 14.63 0.40 -18.04
C GLY A 488 14.38 0.76 -19.51
N THR A 489 14.58 -0.23 -20.39
CA THR A 489 14.41 -0.08 -21.84
C THR A 489 12.94 -0.06 -22.19
N LYS A 490 12.51 0.98 -22.91
CA LYS A 490 11.14 1.15 -23.40
C LYS A 490 11.10 0.98 -24.91
N ASN A 491 10.39 -0.04 -25.37
CA ASN A 491 10.21 -0.31 -26.80
C ASN A 491 8.74 -0.09 -27.17
N LEU A 492 8.48 0.77 -28.15
CA LEU A 492 7.15 0.98 -28.71
C LEU A 492 7.07 0.32 -30.09
N SER A 493 6.00 -0.43 -30.35
CA SER A 493 5.72 -1.08 -31.62
C SER A 493 4.30 -0.73 -32.06
N PHE A 494 4.11 -0.32 -33.32
CA PHE A 494 2.82 0.04 -33.88
C PHE A 494 2.53 -0.81 -35.12
N THR A 495 1.40 -1.53 -35.12
CA THR A 495 1.02 -2.40 -36.23
C THR A 495 0.06 -1.73 -37.22
N THR A 496 -0.33 -0.48 -36.97
CA THR A 496 -1.14 0.37 -37.85
C THR A 496 -0.50 1.76 -37.98
N PRO A 497 -0.73 2.49 -39.09
CA PRO A 497 -0.25 3.86 -39.24
C PRO A 497 -0.73 4.76 -38.09
N VAL A 498 0.19 5.49 -37.47
CA VAL A 498 -0.10 6.37 -36.33
C VAL A 498 0.72 7.65 -36.38
N THR A 499 0.25 8.70 -35.70
CA THR A 499 1.07 9.87 -35.36
C THR A 499 1.49 9.77 -33.89
N VAL A 500 2.79 9.81 -33.61
CA VAL A 500 3.33 9.75 -32.25
C VAL A 500 3.92 11.10 -31.88
N GLN A 501 3.42 11.70 -30.80
CA GLN A 501 3.98 12.93 -30.22
C GLN A 501 4.93 12.59 -29.07
N MET A 502 6.16 13.10 -29.10
CA MET A 502 7.17 12.87 -28.05
C MET A 502 7.55 14.20 -27.41
N SER A 503 7.41 14.34 -26.08
CA SER A 503 7.79 15.56 -25.34
C SER A 503 8.79 15.27 -24.22
N SER A 504 9.68 16.23 -23.96
CA SER A 504 10.61 16.19 -22.83
C SER A 504 9.98 16.90 -21.62
N ALA A 505 9.28 16.14 -20.77
CA ALA A 505 8.80 16.52 -19.43
C ALA A 505 7.63 17.54 -19.33
N THR A 506 6.59 17.10 -18.60
CA THR A 506 5.40 17.81 -18.10
C THR A 506 4.29 18.22 -19.09
N THR A 507 3.06 18.10 -18.59
CA THR A 507 1.70 18.06 -19.19
C THR A 507 1.27 19.23 -20.10
N GLY A 508 0.61 18.94 -21.23
CA GLY A 508 -0.28 19.89 -21.94
C GLY A 508 -0.50 19.70 -23.46
N SER A 509 -1.76 19.39 -23.82
CA SER A 509 -2.58 19.57 -25.06
C SER A 509 -2.14 19.13 -26.47
N VAL A 510 -3.12 18.58 -27.22
CA VAL A 510 -3.03 17.71 -28.41
C VAL A 510 -4.04 18.16 -29.51
N VAL A 511 -3.77 17.80 -30.77
CA VAL A 511 -4.82 17.35 -31.72
C VAL A 511 -4.36 16.06 -32.42
N GLY A 512 -5.06 14.93 -32.21
CA GLY A 512 -4.97 13.72 -33.05
C GLY A 512 -4.20 12.46 -32.56
N VAL A 513 -4.46 11.98 -31.33
CA VAL A 513 -4.30 10.59 -30.82
C VAL A 513 -2.90 9.92 -30.80
N LEU A 514 -2.13 10.15 -29.72
CA LEU A 514 -1.39 9.18 -28.86
C LEU A 514 -0.60 9.98 -27.78
N PRO A 515 -0.31 9.42 -26.58
CA PRO A 515 0.21 10.18 -25.44
C PRO A 515 1.66 10.65 -25.64
N SER A 516 2.06 11.68 -24.90
CA SER A 516 3.47 12.07 -24.81
C SER A 516 4.29 10.93 -24.20
N PHE A 517 5.22 10.36 -24.96
CA PHE A 517 6.17 9.36 -24.46
C PHE A 517 7.49 10.02 -24.06
N SER A 518 8.07 9.59 -22.93
CA SER A 518 9.39 10.04 -22.45
C SER A 518 10.31 8.86 -22.17
N GLY A 519 11.60 9.00 -22.52
CA GLY A 519 12.63 7.99 -22.32
C GLY A 519 12.42 6.71 -23.12
N VAL A 520 11.87 6.81 -24.35
CA VAL A 520 11.70 5.67 -25.26
C VAL A 520 13.03 5.37 -25.94
N THR A 521 13.44 4.11 -25.92
CA THR A 521 14.72 3.65 -26.51
C THR A 521 14.54 3.24 -27.97
N ASN A 522 13.44 2.54 -28.28
CA ASN A 522 13.16 2.09 -29.65
C ASN A 522 11.70 2.37 -30.02
N VAL A 523 11.46 2.79 -31.25
CA VAL A 523 10.12 2.97 -31.84
C VAL A 523 10.09 2.24 -33.18
N ASN A 524 9.22 1.23 -33.32
CA ASN A 524 9.05 0.43 -34.52
C ASN A 524 7.60 0.54 -35.04
N GLY A 525 7.42 0.60 -36.35
CA GLY A 525 6.11 0.58 -36.99
C GLY A 525 6.17 0.95 -38.47
N SER A 526 5.13 0.59 -39.21
CA SER A 526 5.00 0.88 -40.65
C SER A 526 4.04 2.04 -40.87
N GLY A 527 4.44 3.06 -41.65
CA GLY A 527 3.58 4.20 -41.99
C GLY A 527 3.34 5.18 -40.83
N MET A 528 4.32 5.35 -39.93
CA MET A 528 4.20 6.26 -38.79
C MET A 528 4.63 7.69 -39.12
N THR A 529 3.95 8.67 -38.51
CA THR A 529 4.43 10.05 -38.40
C THR A 529 4.99 10.27 -37.01
N LEU A 530 6.24 10.70 -36.88
CA LEU A 530 6.85 11.03 -35.59
C LEU A 530 6.97 12.55 -35.47
N GLN A 531 6.34 13.12 -34.45
CA GLN A 531 6.39 14.54 -34.13
C GLN A 531 7.08 14.71 -32.77
N PHE A 532 8.27 15.30 -32.80
CA PHE A 532 9.01 15.63 -31.58
C PHE A 532 8.57 17.01 -31.07
N LEU A 533 8.70 17.26 -29.77
CA LEU A 533 8.46 18.54 -29.11
C LEU A 533 9.64 18.80 -28.14
N GLY A 534 10.57 19.71 -28.50
CA GLY A 534 11.76 20.07 -27.70
C GLY A 534 13.13 19.75 -28.35
N ASN A 535 14.24 20.14 -27.72
CA ASN A 535 15.59 20.23 -28.35
C ASN A 535 16.61 19.12 -27.95
N LEU A 536 16.19 17.91 -27.53
CA LEU A 536 17.09 16.88 -26.97
C LEU A 536 17.38 15.68 -27.93
N LEU A 537 18.38 14.88 -27.54
CA LEU A 537 18.97 13.72 -28.23
C LEU A 537 18.04 12.49 -28.24
N TYR A 538 17.76 11.90 -29.40
CA TYR A 538 16.97 10.66 -29.56
C TYR A 538 17.71 9.64 -30.43
N GLN A 539 17.59 8.34 -30.13
CA GLN A 539 17.97 7.25 -31.04
C GLN A 539 16.70 6.71 -31.72
N LEU A 540 16.64 6.74 -33.06
CA LEU A 540 15.54 6.18 -33.84
C LEU A 540 16.04 4.99 -34.66
N LEU A 541 15.35 3.85 -34.55
CA LEU A 541 15.61 2.65 -35.34
C LEU A 541 14.36 2.29 -36.13
N PHE A 542 14.40 2.40 -37.47
CA PHE A 542 13.29 2.05 -38.36
C PHE A 542 13.51 0.63 -38.92
N THR A 543 12.70 -0.34 -38.50
CA THR A 543 12.85 -1.75 -38.90
C THR A 543 11.68 -2.30 -39.72
N GLY A 544 10.84 -1.44 -40.31
CA GLY A 544 9.78 -1.82 -41.23
C GLY A 544 9.84 -1.01 -42.53
N GLY A 545 9.58 -1.65 -43.69
CA GLY A 545 9.68 -1.05 -45.03
C GLY A 545 8.63 0.01 -45.39
N GLY A 546 7.99 0.66 -44.41
CA GLY A 546 7.04 1.75 -44.61
C GLY A 546 7.69 3.12 -44.41
N ALA A 547 7.35 4.10 -45.26
CA ALA A 547 7.85 5.47 -45.14
C ALA A 547 7.43 6.09 -43.79
N ALA A 548 8.39 6.64 -43.05
CA ALA A 548 8.12 7.50 -41.90
C ALA A 548 8.13 8.97 -42.35
N THR A 549 7.10 9.74 -41.99
CA THR A 549 7.05 11.18 -42.27
C THR A 549 7.45 11.94 -40.99
N LEU A 550 8.49 12.77 -41.07
CA LEU A 550 8.91 13.64 -39.96
C LEU A 550 8.38 15.06 -40.23
N ASN A 551 7.64 15.63 -39.28
CA ASN A 551 6.99 16.93 -39.48
C ASN A 551 7.32 17.94 -38.35
N ASN A 552 7.69 19.15 -38.78
CA ASN A 552 7.95 20.40 -38.05
C ASN A 552 9.18 20.55 -37.12
N GLY A 553 10.08 21.46 -37.52
CA GLY A 553 10.49 22.60 -36.70
C GLY A 553 11.52 22.43 -35.58
N ILE A 554 12.08 21.23 -35.37
CA ILE A 554 13.03 20.99 -34.27
C ILE A 554 14.43 20.68 -34.80
N ALA A 555 15.42 21.35 -34.22
CA ALA A 555 16.82 21.00 -34.41
C ALA A 555 17.10 19.68 -33.67
N PHE A 556 17.39 18.61 -34.42
CA PHE A 556 17.90 17.37 -33.86
C PHE A 556 19.32 17.62 -33.38
N THR A 557 19.61 17.46 -32.10
CA THR A 557 21.00 17.33 -31.64
C THR A 557 21.28 15.84 -31.41
N GLY A 558 22.41 15.34 -31.93
CA GLY A 558 23.06 14.02 -31.76
C GLY A 558 22.24 12.72 -31.90
N ILE A 559 21.76 12.45 -33.11
CA ILE A 559 21.43 11.08 -33.53
C ILE A 559 22.75 10.34 -33.80
N ALA A 560 23.04 9.26 -33.07
CA ALA A 560 24.28 8.48 -33.25
C ALA A 560 24.26 7.51 -34.45
N ALA A 561 23.07 7.13 -34.92
CA ALA A 561 22.87 6.35 -36.15
C ALA A 561 21.39 6.38 -36.58
N LEU A 562 21.14 6.47 -37.88
CA LEU A 562 19.85 6.18 -38.52
C LEU A 562 20.03 4.90 -39.35
N ILE A 563 19.51 3.76 -38.86
CA ILE A 563 19.62 2.48 -39.56
C ILE A 563 18.23 2.16 -40.12
N GLY A 564 18.06 2.35 -41.43
CA GLY A 564 16.89 1.87 -42.16
C GLY A 564 17.24 0.58 -42.90
N ASN A 565 16.42 -0.45 -42.75
CA ASN A 565 16.53 -1.68 -43.55
C ASN A 565 15.36 -1.71 -44.53
N GLY A 566 15.50 -1.01 -45.66
CA GLY A 566 14.46 -0.93 -46.70
C GLY A 566 14.60 0.28 -47.63
N SER A 567 14.18 0.09 -48.88
CA SER A 567 14.39 0.95 -50.07
C SER A 567 13.70 2.32 -50.07
N THR A 568 13.30 2.88 -48.92
CA THR A 568 12.59 4.17 -48.86
C THR A 568 13.12 5.03 -47.73
N VAL A 569 13.89 6.08 -48.07
CA VAL A 569 14.23 7.18 -47.16
C VAL A 569 12.95 8.00 -46.93
N GLY A 570 12.63 8.31 -45.68
CA GLY A 570 11.44 9.12 -45.34
C GLY A 570 11.40 10.45 -46.09
N THR A 571 10.22 10.89 -46.50
CA THR A 571 10.01 12.19 -47.15
C THR A 571 10.06 13.31 -46.11
N PHE A 572 10.96 14.27 -46.29
CA PHE A 572 10.95 15.52 -45.53
C PHE A 572 9.76 16.39 -45.98
N ALA A 573 9.13 17.12 -45.05
CA ALA A 573 8.02 18.02 -45.37
C ALA A 573 8.46 19.10 -46.38
N SER A 574 7.52 19.57 -47.21
CA SER A 574 7.76 20.61 -48.21
C SER A 574 8.36 21.87 -47.58
N GLY A 575 9.56 22.29 -48.01
CA GLY A 575 10.26 23.47 -47.52
C GLY A 575 11.55 23.20 -46.71
N LEU A 576 11.92 21.93 -46.50
CA LEU A 576 13.19 21.54 -45.90
C LEU A 576 14.16 20.99 -46.96
N SER A 577 15.34 21.59 -47.08
CA SER A 577 16.41 21.14 -47.99
C SER A 577 17.59 20.55 -47.21
N PRO A 578 17.60 19.25 -46.91
CA PRO A 578 18.76 18.61 -46.29
C PRO A 578 19.97 18.66 -47.24
N THR A 579 21.14 19.00 -46.71
CA THR A 579 22.42 18.93 -47.43
C THR A 579 23.05 17.59 -47.14
N PHE A 580 23.27 16.75 -48.15
CA PHE A 580 23.88 15.44 -47.97
C PHE A 580 25.41 15.53 -48.11
N THR A 581 26.13 14.59 -47.51
CA THR A 581 27.55 14.28 -47.76
C THR A 581 27.69 12.76 -47.85
N THR A 582 28.88 12.24 -48.19
CA THR A 582 29.14 10.81 -48.42
C THR A 582 28.68 9.90 -47.27
N ASN A 583 28.83 10.34 -46.01
CA ASN A 583 28.48 9.55 -44.83
C ASN A 583 27.60 10.33 -43.85
N SER A 584 26.99 11.43 -44.24
CA SER A 584 26.09 12.17 -43.35
C SER A 584 25.06 13.00 -44.10
N PHE A 585 23.99 13.40 -43.43
CA PHE A 585 23.17 14.50 -43.93
C PHE A 585 23.02 15.57 -42.86
N THR A 586 22.94 16.81 -43.31
CA THR A 586 22.78 18.00 -42.49
C THR A 586 21.39 18.57 -42.73
N LEU A 587 20.59 18.67 -41.67
CA LEU A 587 19.28 19.30 -41.71
C LEU A 587 19.27 20.47 -40.71
N ASN A 588 18.97 21.68 -41.19
CA ASN A 588 18.96 22.91 -40.39
C ASN A 588 20.24 23.12 -39.54
N GLY A 589 21.40 22.81 -40.12
CA GLY A 589 22.72 23.03 -39.49
C GLY A 589 23.23 21.90 -38.60
N VAL A 590 22.50 20.78 -38.47
CA VAL A 590 22.97 19.62 -37.68
C VAL A 590 23.27 18.42 -38.57
N GLN A 591 24.53 17.96 -38.52
CA GLN A 591 25.08 16.84 -39.30
C GLN A 591 24.83 15.50 -38.59
N THR A 592 24.24 14.54 -39.30
CA THR A 592 23.97 13.17 -38.81
C THR A 592 24.76 12.17 -39.63
N THR A 593 25.73 11.48 -39.02
CA THR A 593 26.62 10.51 -39.69
C THR A 593 26.03 9.09 -39.73
N PHE A 594 26.28 8.38 -40.83
CA PHE A 594 25.97 6.96 -41.01
C PHE A 594 27.24 6.13 -40.84
N THR A 595 27.15 5.02 -40.13
CA THR A 595 28.23 4.02 -40.04
C THR A 595 27.67 2.70 -40.55
N ASN A 596 28.26 2.15 -41.62
CA ASN A 596 27.87 0.88 -42.28
C ASN A 596 26.49 0.85 -42.99
N VAL A 597 26.23 1.78 -43.93
CA VAL A 597 25.07 1.65 -44.83
C VAL A 597 25.52 1.04 -46.16
N PHE A 598 25.02 -0.17 -46.45
CA PHE A 598 25.11 -0.82 -47.76
C PHE A 598 23.75 -0.63 -48.46
N PHE A 599 23.74 -0.11 -49.69
CA PHE A 599 22.52 0.04 -50.50
C PHE A 599 22.44 -1.07 -51.56
N PRO A 600 21.81 -2.24 -51.30
CA PRO A 600 21.59 -3.22 -52.34
C PRO A 600 20.32 -2.89 -53.13
N GLY A 601 20.45 -2.78 -54.45
CA GLY A 601 19.34 -2.95 -55.40
C GLY A 601 18.38 -1.78 -55.54
N PHE A 602 18.67 -0.87 -56.48
CA PHE A 602 17.65 -0.10 -57.18
C PHE A 602 17.73 -0.45 -58.68
N GLY A 603 16.96 -1.45 -59.07
CA GLY A 603 16.77 -1.83 -60.47
C GLY A 603 15.59 -1.08 -61.08
N GLY A 604 15.87 -0.22 -62.06
CA GLY A 604 14.88 0.31 -63.02
C GLY A 604 14.73 1.83 -63.04
N GLY A 605 15.36 2.49 -64.03
CA GLY A 605 14.92 3.80 -64.55
C GLY A 605 15.64 5.05 -64.03
N ALA A 606 16.73 5.40 -64.71
CA ALA A 606 17.57 6.61 -64.69
C ALA A 606 17.04 7.91 -64.04
N GLY A 607 17.73 8.33 -62.96
CA GLY A 607 17.73 9.69 -62.39
C GLY A 607 18.47 9.74 -61.05
N GLY A 608 19.80 9.68 -61.06
CA GLY A 608 20.63 9.80 -59.86
C GLY A 608 21.04 11.26 -59.61
N PHE A 609 21.06 11.69 -58.35
CA PHE A 609 21.66 12.98 -57.97
C PHE A 609 23.18 12.80 -57.81
N VAL A 610 23.95 13.67 -58.43
CA VAL A 610 25.39 13.80 -58.12
C VAL A 610 25.56 15.01 -57.22
N LEU A 611 26.18 14.78 -56.07
CA LEU A 611 26.58 15.83 -55.15
C LEU A 611 27.98 16.29 -55.53
N LEU A 612 28.10 17.55 -55.95
CA LEU A 612 29.39 18.13 -56.27
C LEU A 612 30.12 18.54 -54.98
N SER A 613 31.45 18.68 -55.06
CA SER A 613 32.30 19.03 -53.92
C SER A 613 32.03 20.42 -53.32
N ASP A 614 31.22 21.24 -54.00
CA ASP A 614 30.74 22.54 -53.51
C ASP A 614 29.36 22.47 -52.80
N GLY A 615 28.78 21.27 -52.68
CA GLY A 615 27.52 21.03 -51.98
C GLY A 615 26.26 21.28 -52.81
N THR A 616 26.37 21.57 -54.11
CA THR A 616 25.19 21.63 -54.97
C THR A 616 24.64 20.23 -55.29
N LEU A 617 23.32 20.07 -55.16
CA LEU A 617 22.59 18.91 -55.67
C LEU A 617 22.17 19.17 -57.12
N VAL A 618 22.76 18.43 -58.05
CA VAL A 618 22.34 18.47 -59.45
C VAL A 618 21.44 17.26 -59.71
N ASN A 619 20.17 17.52 -60.04
CA ASN A 619 19.32 16.51 -60.67
C ASN A 619 19.94 16.20 -62.03
N VAL A 620 20.24 14.93 -62.32
CA VAL A 620 20.69 14.53 -63.66
C VAL A 620 19.49 14.04 -64.45
N PRO A 621 18.72 14.90 -65.16
CA PRO A 621 17.83 14.43 -66.18
C PRO A 621 18.67 13.95 -67.37
N SER A 622 18.77 12.64 -67.52
CA SER A 622 19.03 11.93 -68.78
C SER A 622 20.07 12.52 -69.76
N VAL A 623 21.25 12.96 -69.31
CA VAL A 623 22.38 13.23 -70.22
C VAL A 623 23.37 12.07 -70.19
N LEU A 624 22.87 10.86 -70.47
CA LEU A 624 23.70 9.76 -70.93
C LEU A 624 22.90 8.83 -71.88
N SER A 625 22.14 9.43 -72.80
CA SER A 625 21.56 8.71 -73.95
C SER A 625 22.00 9.30 -75.30
N GLN A 626 23.04 10.14 -75.34
CA GLN A 626 23.60 10.68 -76.59
C GLN A 626 25.10 10.37 -76.80
N MET A 627 25.66 9.41 -76.06
CA MET A 627 27.04 8.95 -76.29
C MET A 627 27.16 7.43 -76.44
N THR A 628 26.18 6.77 -77.07
CA THR A 628 26.37 5.41 -77.60
C THR A 628 25.40 5.14 -78.76
N THR A 629 25.78 5.52 -79.98
CA THR A 629 25.71 4.73 -81.25
C THR A 629 25.73 5.66 -82.49
N PRO A 630 26.38 5.26 -83.60
CA PRO A 630 26.75 6.17 -84.68
C PRO A 630 25.62 6.38 -85.69
N PRO A 631 25.39 7.62 -86.17
CA PRO A 631 24.70 7.85 -87.42
C PRO A 631 25.69 8.28 -88.51
N THR A 632 25.74 7.46 -89.55
CA THR A 632 26.18 7.81 -90.89
C THR A 632 25.34 8.97 -91.48
N SER A 633 25.99 9.72 -92.38
CA SER A 633 25.44 10.58 -93.44
C SER A 633 25.35 12.09 -93.21
N THR A 634 26.30 12.77 -93.89
CA THR A 634 26.13 13.91 -94.80
C THR A 634 25.75 15.30 -94.27
N THR A 635 26.79 16.15 -94.24
CA THR A 635 26.88 17.53 -94.75
C THR A 635 26.05 18.67 -94.15
N ALA A 636 26.80 19.75 -93.83
CA ALA A 636 26.45 21.17 -93.85
C ALA A 636 25.64 21.69 -92.64
N SER A 637 25.87 22.86 -92.04
CA SER A 637 26.76 24.00 -92.31
C SER A 637 26.39 25.13 -91.33
N ASN A 638 27.38 25.95 -90.92
CA ASN A 638 27.29 27.35 -90.44
C ASN A 638 26.67 27.62 -89.05
N THR A 639 27.14 28.51 -88.17
CA THR A 639 28.38 29.27 -87.86
C THR A 639 28.04 30.02 -86.54
N PRO A 640 29.03 30.50 -85.75
CA PRO A 640 28.85 31.01 -84.38
C PRO A 640 28.81 32.55 -84.26
N SER A 641 28.44 33.07 -83.08
CA SER A 641 28.77 34.43 -82.60
C SER A 641 28.83 34.40 -81.06
N ALA A 642 30.00 34.33 -80.42
CA ALA A 642 30.91 35.42 -80.02
C ALA A 642 30.41 36.24 -78.81
N THR A 643 31.01 36.02 -77.61
CA THR A 643 31.90 36.94 -76.84
C THR A 643 31.16 37.83 -75.83
N THR A 644 31.58 38.17 -74.59
CA THR A 644 32.79 38.01 -73.74
C THR A 644 32.43 38.60 -72.35
N SER A 645 32.68 37.94 -71.22
CA SER A 645 33.84 38.06 -70.29
C SER A 645 33.89 39.27 -69.37
N SER A 646 33.99 39.02 -68.05
CA SER A 646 35.03 39.54 -67.10
C SER A 646 34.70 39.06 -65.66
N ASN A 647 35.44 38.13 -65.05
CA ASN A 647 36.67 38.30 -64.22
C ASN A 647 36.39 38.95 -62.84
N LEU A 648 36.94 38.60 -61.67
CA LEU A 648 38.03 37.72 -61.20
C LEU A 648 37.92 37.72 -59.64
N LEU A 649 38.31 36.70 -58.85
CA LEU A 649 39.63 36.61 -58.18
C LEU A 649 39.74 35.32 -57.33
N LEU A 650 40.79 34.54 -57.61
CA LEU A 650 41.28 33.36 -56.89
C LEU A 650 42.23 33.80 -55.74
N SER A 651 42.22 33.06 -54.62
CA SER A 651 43.17 33.26 -53.52
C SER A 651 44.50 32.54 -53.76
N GLY A 652 45.62 33.22 -53.49
CA GLY A 652 47.00 32.77 -53.76
C GLY A 652 47.45 31.49 -53.03
N GLN A 653 46.64 30.95 -52.12
CA GLN A 653 46.94 29.71 -51.40
C GLN A 653 46.77 28.46 -52.29
N VAL A 654 45.83 28.49 -53.25
CA VAL A 654 45.58 27.36 -54.16
C VAL A 654 46.72 27.23 -55.17
N GLN A 655 47.23 28.35 -55.70
CA GLN A 655 48.33 28.35 -56.65
C GLN A 655 49.65 27.84 -56.03
N GLN A 656 49.90 28.15 -54.74
CA GLN A 656 51.06 27.61 -54.03
C GLN A 656 50.94 26.11 -53.76
N ASN A 657 49.76 25.62 -53.37
CA ASN A 657 49.53 24.19 -53.13
C ASN A 657 49.59 23.36 -54.42
N VAL A 658 49.12 23.91 -55.55
CA VAL A 658 49.26 23.27 -56.86
C VAL A 658 50.73 23.21 -57.28
N ASN A 659 51.49 24.30 -57.13
CA ASN A 659 52.91 24.30 -57.47
C ASN A 659 53.74 23.33 -56.59
N GLN A 660 53.42 23.19 -55.30
CA GLN A 660 54.08 22.22 -54.41
C GLN A 660 53.72 20.76 -54.75
N MET A 661 52.44 20.48 -55.08
CA MET A 661 52.03 19.16 -55.56
C MET A 661 52.70 18.81 -56.89
N THR A 662 52.81 19.76 -57.82
CA THR A 662 53.45 19.51 -59.12
C THR A 662 54.95 19.22 -58.96
N GLN A 663 55.66 19.90 -58.04
CA GLN A 663 57.06 19.58 -57.74
C GLN A 663 57.23 18.22 -57.05
N GLN A 664 56.32 17.83 -56.15
CA GLN A 664 56.37 16.53 -55.49
C GLN A 664 56.11 15.39 -56.47
N VAL A 665 55.11 15.54 -57.35
CA VAL A 665 54.80 14.56 -58.41
C VAL A 665 55.95 14.44 -59.41
N GLN A 666 56.62 15.55 -59.77
CA GLN A 666 57.81 15.51 -60.63
C GLN A 666 59.01 14.81 -59.96
N THR A 667 59.18 14.96 -58.65
CA THR A 667 60.25 14.33 -57.87
C THR A 667 60.02 12.82 -57.72
N ASP A 668 58.77 12.41 -57.46
CA ASP A 668 58.37 11.01 -57.32
C ASP A 668 58.38 10.26 -58.68
N LEU A 669 58.09 10.96 -59.78
CA LEU A 669 58.26 10.42 -61.13
C LEU A 669 59.73 10.24 -61.52
N ASN A 670 60.62 11.16 -61.14
CA ASN A 670 62.06 11.05 -61.41
C ASN A 670 62.77 9.99 -60.55
N GLN A 671 62.32 9.75 -59.30
CA GLN A 671 62.86 8.67 -58.46
C GLN A 671 62.38 7.27 -58.91
N ASN A 672 61.14 7.13 -59.40
CA ASN A 672 60.64 5.86 -59.91
C ASN A 672 61.19 5.49 -61.30
N PHE A 673 61.63 6.46 -62.11
CA PHE A 673 62.28 6.18 -63.41
C PHE A 673 63.79 5.86 -63.33
N GLN A 674 64.44 6.02 -62.17
CA GLN A 674 65.86 5.68 -61.96
C GLN A 674 66.08 4.27 -61.35
N GLN A 675 65.02 3.54 -60.96
CA GLN A 675 65.16 2.22 -60.30
C GLN A 675 64.92 1.00 -61.19
N THR A 676 64.70 1.15 -62.50
CA THR A 676 64.46 0.02 -63.42
C THR A 676 65.33 0.06 -64.68
N THR A 677 66.66 0.17 -64.53
CA THR A 677 67.64 -0.49 -65.43
C THR A 677 69.06 -0.32 -64.91
N LEU A 678 69.68 -1.40 -64.42
CA LEU A 678 71.08 -1.81 -64.66
C LEU A 678 71.59 -2.77 -63.57
N THR A 679 71.82 -4.03 -63.99
CA THR A 679 72.98 -4.90 -63.67
C THR A 679 73.29 -5.23 -62.20
N GLY A 680 73.48 -6.48 -61.78
CA GLY A 680 74.11 -7.60 -62.46
C GLY A 680 75.24 -8.13 -61.56
N CYS A 681 75.17 -9.43 -61.24
CA CYS A 681 76.11 -10.31 -60.54
C CYS A 681 77.53 -9.82 -60.19
N ALA A 682 77.93 -10.02 -58.93
CA ALA A 682 78.96 -10.99 -58.51
C ALA A 682 78.89 -11.19 -56.98
#